data_AF-A0A4R7THN6-F1
#
_entry.id   AF-A0A4R7THN6-F1
#
_cell.length_a   1.000
_cell.length_b   1.000
_cell.length_c   1.000
_cell.angle_alpha   90.00
_cell.angle_beta   90.00
_cell.angle_gamma   90.00
#
_symmetry.space_group_name_H-M   'P 1'
#
loop_
_entity.id
_entity.type
_entity.pdbx_description
1 polymer ?
#
loop_
_entity_poly.entity_id
_entity_poly.type
_entity_poly.pdbx_seq_one_letter_code
_entity_poly.pdbx_strand_id
1 'polypeptide(L)'
;MEAPDAPSDAELISRVRAGDLEAYGELFGRHHHAAVRMARQLVPAGDADDLASDAFAKVLDALRGGGGPDLSFRAYLLTTVRRVHVDRIRAGRKVQSTDDIASYERDPEGFEDPTVTGFESGAAAKAFASLPERWQAVLWHTEVEGEKPAAIAPLLGLTANGVSALAYRAREGLRQAYLQQHLADVAGDRCRWTTERLGAYVRGGLTKRENHNVREHLDDCAKCTAVYLELVEVNSALPALLAPALLGTAGIGYLAAVGTGANVGLVGFVVTGWRKVTENSTRTAVAGGAVVVVAVVAVLAAIALTGKETPPAAISKPPASKATQQPPVNPPTVKPPTVKPPTVKPPSVQPTQPEPTQTSTTPPPVTPKPTPPEPTTPIFDEGLLTISAPKSGGGVASIYGPAARAETTVASGSAWLITIKVPATNAKPVTIKVKYGAALHWPITGTPAGWTCTKAADGKSGACTAANPASPEMLPITFADPTGGSAVDRTFTISAKAGRLYDDDSETLVAPPRTDENLLKLSPGKADADVHYRVLTVAPGTDRAQVTLKITYGASLSWPIAANPAGWKCNQTTKTCTALTPTRPAPLYAAFPVPQDSSAAARTYSVSATAGLVSDTDSETLAPTQLDESLLRIVTPDPRQDPNPFVYNRFLVIQGATGRVTLEIAWGRKLSFLSNVDPGWTCSRSTDIRRATCWTDHYTRPFNSEWAAWPGSGTANQLTVTASTVGRHDTDTIPIPPSSSHR
;
A
#
# COMPACT_ATOMS: atom_id res chain seq x y z
N MET A 1 -35.66 12.99 -13.48
CA MET A 1 -35.60 12.25 -14.74
C MET A 1 -34.46 11.27 -14.58
N GLU A 2 -34.77 10.04 -14.16
CA GLU A 2 -33.84 8.91 -14.12
C GLU A 2 -33.23 8.75 -15.52
N ALA A 3 -31.91 8.66 -15.64
CA ALA A 3 -31.31 8.28 -16.92
C ALA A 3 -31.74 6.84 -17.24
N PRO A 4 -32.14 6.53 -18.49
CA PRO A 4 -32.46 5.14 -18.86
C PRO A 4 -31.23 4.27 -18.63
N ASP A 5 -31.40 3.16 -17.89
CA ASP A 5 -30.36 2.15 -17.68
C ASP A 5 -29.80 1.72 -19.04
N ALA A 6 -28.56 2.09 -19.33
CA ALA A 6 -27.85 1.58 -20.48
C ALA A 6 -27.74 0.05 -20.36
N PRO A 7 -27.98 -0.72 -21.43
CA PRO A 7 -27.99 -2.17 -21.37
C PRO A 7 -26.63 -2.71 -20.89
N SER A 8 -26.66 -3.70 -20.01
CA SER A 8 -25.47 -4.41 -19.53
C SER A 8 -24.82 -5.23 -20.65
N ASP A 9 -23.56 -5.63 -20.47
CA ASP A 9 -22.85 -6.40 -21.50
C ASP A 9 -23.53 -7.75 -21.76
N ALA A 10 -24.15 -8.36 -20.75
CA ALA A 10 -24.90 -9.61 -20.89
C ALA A 10 -26.18 -9.43 -21.73
N GLU A 11 -26.88 -8.30 -21.56
CA GLU A 11 -28.06 -7.98 -22.37
C GLU A 11 -27.66 -7.69 -23.82
N LEU A 12 -26.54 -6.99 -24.03
CA LEU A 12 -25.99 -6.74 -25.35
C LEU A 12 -25.58 -8.06 -26.03
N ILE A 13 -24.87 -8.96 -25.35
CA ILE A 13 -24.52 -10.30 -25.86
C ILE A 13 -25.79 -11.07 -26.27
N SER A 14 -26.82 -11.04 -25.43
CA SER A 14 -28.09 -11.74 -25.71
C SER A 14 -28.78 -11.19 -26.96
N ARG A 15 -28.75 -9.87 -27.17
CA ARG A 15 -29.26 -9.22 -28.38
C ARG A 15 -28.44 -9.56 -29.63
N VAL A 16 -27.11 -9.61 -29.52
CA VAL A 16 -26.23 -10.02 -30.62
C VAL A 16 -26.54 -11.45 -31.06
N ARG A 17 -26.77 -12.36 -30.11
CA ARG A 17 -27.21 -13.74 -30.40
C ARG A 17 -28.58 -13.79 -31.06
N ALA A 18 -29.47 -12.86 -30.75
CA ALA A 18 -30.76 -12.70 -31.41
C ALA A 18 -30.67 -12.03 -32.80
N GLY A 19 -29.46 -11.65 -33.25
CA GLY A 19 -29.21 -11.09 -34.58
C GLY A 19 -29.09 -9.56 -34.62
N ASP A 20 -29.15 -8.87 -33.48
CA ASP A 20 -28.98 -7.41 -33.40
C ASP A 20 -27.49 -7.03 -33.46
N LEU A 21 -27.05 -6.48 -34.59
CA LEU A 21 -25.67 -6.05 -34.80
C LEU A 21 -25.37 -4.67 -34.22
N GLU A 22 -26.38 -3.84 -33.96
CA GLU A 22 -26.18 -2.54 -33.31
C GLU A 22 -25.72 -2.75 -31.86
N ALA A 23 -26.28 -3.76 -31.18
CA ALA A 23 -25.82 -4.20 -29.86
C ALA A 23 -24.34 -4.62 -29.84
N TYR A 24 -23.83 -5.20 -30.94
CA TYR A 24 -22.42 -5.54 -31.06
C TYR A 24 -21.54 -4.28 -31.21
N GLY A 25 -22.05 -3.25 -31.90
CA GLY A 25 -21.38 -1.95 -32.01
C GLY A 25 -21.17 -1.29 -30.64
N GLU A 26 -22.13 -1.45 -29.72
CA GLU A 26 -21.99 -0.95 -28.35
C GLU A 26 -20.92 -1.72 -27.54
N LEU A 27 -20.90 -3.06 -27.65
CA LEU A 27 -19.82 -3.89 -27.08
C LEU A 27 -18.46 -3.51 -27.66
N PHE A 28 -18.37 -3.27 -28.96
CA PHE A 28 -17.15 -2.79 -29.62
C PHE A 28 -16.70 -1.46 -29.01
N GLY A 29 -17.58 -0.46 -28.96
CA GLY A 29 -17.26 0.86 -28.40
C GLY A 29 -16.76 0.80 -26.94
N ARG A 30 -17.36 -0.05 -26.10
CA ARG A 30 -16.97 -0.23 -24.69
C ARG A 30 -15.63 -0.93 -24.48
N HIS A 31 -15.21 -1.79 -25.42
CA HIS A 31 -14.07 -2.70 -25.21
C HIS A 31 -12.91 -2.54 -26.19
N HIS A 32 -13.09 -1.78 -27.27
CA HIS A 32 -12.09 -1.59 -28.31
C HIS A 32 -10.74 -1.11 -27.75
N HIS A 33 -10.76 -0.10 -26.87
CA HIS A 33 -9.53 0.41 -26.27
C HIS A 33 -8.77 -0.64 -25.45
N ALA A 34 -9.47 -1.57 -24.77
CA ALA A 34 -8.81 -2.63 -24.01
C ALA A 34 -8.14 -3.65 -24.95
N ALA A 35 -8.83 -4.03 -26.03
CA ALA A 35 -8.29 -4.94 -27.03
C ALA A 35 -7.07 -4.36 -27.76
N VAL A 36 -7.12 -3.10 -28.18
CA VAL A 36 -5.99 -2.42 -28.84
C VAL A 36 -4.81 -2.26 -27.89
N ARG A 37 -5.06 -1.93 -26.60
CA ARG A 37 -3.98 -1.89 -25.60
C ARG A 37 -3.26 -3.24 -25.49
N MET A 38 -4.00 -4.35 -25.50
CA MET A 38 -3.43 -5.70 -25.50
C MET A 38 -2.69 -6.02 -26.80
N ALA A 39 -3.28 -5.68 -27.95
CA ALA A 39 -2.67 -5.91 -29.25
C ALA A 39 -1.33 -5.17 -29.39
N ARG A 40 -1.21 -3.94 -28.89
CA ARG A 40 0.05 -3.18 -28.85
C ARG A 40 1.18 -3.84 -28.06
N GLN A 41 0.87 -4.78 -27.16
CA GLN A 41 1.88 -5.56 -26.43
C GLN A 41 2.35 -6.80 -27.21
N LEU A 42 1.62 -7.18 -28.25
CA LEU A 42 1.87 -8.38 -29.04
C LEU A 42 2.45 -8.07 -30.42
N VAL A 43 2.06 -6.95 -31.02
CA VAL A 43 2.45 -6.55 -32.38
C VAL A 43 2.89 -5.09 -32.44
N PRO A 44 3.64 -4.67 -33.49
CA PRO A 44 3.97 -3.28 -33.72
C PRO A 44 2.73 -2.39 -33.80
N ALA A 45 2.88 -1.10 -33.49
CA ALA A 45 1.76 -0.17 -33.36
C ALA A 45 0.86 -0.08 -34.61
N GLY A 46 1.42 -0.29 -35.82
CA GLY A 46 0.66 -0.28 -37.07
C GLY A 46 -0.29 -1.47 -37.27
N ASP A 47 0.00 -2.61 -36.64
CA ASP A 47 -0.77 -3.85 -36.81
C ASP A 47 -1.74 -4.11 -35.64
N ALA A 48 -1.71 -3.25 -34.61
CA ALA A 48 -2.45 -3.47 -33.37
C ALA A 48 -3.97 -3.35 -33.56
N ASP A 49 -4.41 -2.38 -34.36
CA ASP A 49 -5.83 -2.17 -34.67
C ASP A 49 -6.38 -3.31 -35.55
N ASP A 50 -5.57 -3.84 -36.48
CA ASP A 50 -5.91 -5.00 -37.29
C ASP A 50 -6.04 -6.26 -36.44
N LEU A 51 -5.08 -6.53 -35.55
CA LEU A 51 -5.13 -7.66 -34.64
C LEU A 51 -6.34 -7.59 -33.69
N ALA A 52 -6.66 -6.40 -33.18
CA ALA A 52 -7.85 -6.18 -32.36
C ALA A 52 -9.13 -6.44 -33.18
N SER A 53 -9.18 -5.94 -34.41
CA SER A 53 -10.33 -6.12 -35.31
C SER A 53 -10.57 -7.59 -35.67
N ASP A 54 -9.51 -8.35 -35.98
CA ASP A 54 -9.58 -9.79 -36.21
C ASP A 54 -10.11 -10.55 -34.98
N ALA A 55 -9.73 -10.10 -33.77
CA ALA A 55 -10.24 -10.68 -32.53
C ALA A 55 -11.73 -10.38 -32.33
N PHE A 56 -12.17 -9.14 -32.55
CA PHE A 56 -13.60 -8.82 -32.54
C PHE A 56 -14.37 -9.65 -33.56
N ALA A 57 -13.89 -9.76 -34.80
CA ALA A 57 -14.54 -10.58 -35.83
C ALA A 57 -14.73 -12.04 -35.36
N LYS A 58 -13.68 -12.66 -34.79
CA LYS A 58 -13.79 -14.02 -34.23
C LYS A 58 -14.78 -14.13 -33.07
N VAL A 59 -14.85 -13.12 -32.19
CA VAL A 59 -15.83 -13.09 -31.09
C VAL A 59 -17.25 -12.95 -31.63
N LEU A 60 -17.47 -12.11 -32.65
CA LEU A 60 -18.77 -11.95 -33.29
C LEU A 60 -19.24 -13.27 -33.92
N ASP A 61 -18.37 -13.95 -34.65
CA ASP A 61 -18.67 -15.25 -35.25
C ASP A 61 -18.99 -16.30 -34.18
N ALA A 62 -18.24 -16.33 -33.08
CA ALA A 62 -18.50 -17.21 -31.95
C ALA A 62 -19.87 -16.94 -31.31
N LEU A 63 -20.23 -15.67 -31.10
CA LEU A 63 -21.54 -15.29 -30.54
C LEU A 63 -22.69 -15.66 -31.49
N ARG A 64 -22.56 -15.39 -32.79
CA ARG A 64 -23.57 -15.78 -33.80
C ARG A 64 -23.74 -17.29 -33.90
N GLY A 65 -22.66 -18.05 -33.69
CA GLY A 65 -22.69 -19.51 -33.61
C GLY A 65 -23.26 -20.08 -32.30
N GLY A 66 -23.72 -19.22 -31.38
CA GLY A 66 -24.26 -19.63 -30.07
C GLY A 66 -23.20 -20.00 -29.03
N GLY A 67 -21.91 -19.80 -29.33
CA GLY A 67 -20.80 -19.94 -28.39
C GLY A 67 -20.38 -18.60 -27.78
N GLY A 68 -19.10 -18.49 -27.40
CA GLY A 68 -18.54 -17.26 -26.84
C GLY A 68 -18.94 -17.00 -25.38
N PRO A 69 -18.65 -15.80 -24.85
CA PRO A 69 -18.92 -15.45 -23.46
C PRO A 69 -20.41 -15.16 -23.24
N ASP A 70 -20.93 -15.48 -22.05
CA ASP A 70 -22.30 -15.10 -21.65
C ASP A 70 -22.29 -13.77 -20.86
N LEU A 71 -21.28 -13.57 -20.02
CA LEU A 71 -21.17 -12.40 -19.12
C LEU A 71 -19.82 -11.69 -19.22
N SER A 72 -18.71 -12.44 -19.31
CA SER A 72 -17.34 -11.88 -19.20
C SER A 72 -16.75 -11.50 -20.57
N PHE A 73 -17.38 -10.54 -21.27
CA PHE A 73 -16.97 -10.16 -22.64
C PHE A 73 -15.50 -9.72 -22.72
N ARG A 74 -15.07 -8.84 -21.79
CA ARG A 74 -13.72 -8.26 -21.82
C ARG A 74 -12.62 -9.31 -21.66
N ALA A 75 -12.74 -10.21 -20.69
CA ALA A 75 -11.73 -11.26 -20.46
C ALA A 75 -11.66 -12.24 -21.66
N TYR A 76 -12.82 -12.60 -22.22
CA TYR A 76 -12.89 -13.44 -23.42
C TYR A 76 -12.26 -12.77 -24.65
N LEU A 77 -12.49 -11.46 -24.83
CA LEU A 77 -11.91 -10.69 -25.91
C LEU A 77 -10.38 -10.63 -25.81
N LEU A 78 -9.84 -10.32 -24.63
CA LEU A 78 -8.38 -10.21 -24.44
C LEU A 78 -7.66 -11.55 -24.65
N THR A 79 -8.25 -12.67 -24.22
CA THR A 79 -7.72 -14.01 -24.51
C THR A 79 -7.83 -14.35 -25.99
N THR A 80 -8.89 -13.91 -26.67
CA THR A 80 -9.06 -14.07 -28.12
C THR A 80 -8.00 -13.29 -28.90
N VAL A 81 -7.67 -12.05 -28.51
CA VAL A 81 -6.58 -11.26 -29.11
C VAL A 81 -5.25 -12.03 -29.08
N ARG A 82 -4.90 -12.61 -27.93
CA ARG A 82 -3.70 -13.45 -27.80
C ARG A 82 -3.76 -14.67 -28.72
N ARG A 83 -4.91 -15.35 -28.78
CA ARG A 83 -5.09 -16.54 -29.64
C ARG A 83 -4.93 -16.19 -31.11
N VAL A 84 -5.53 -15.10 -31.58
CA VAL A 84 -5.38 -14.62 -32.97
C VAL A 84 -3.93 -14.34 -33.30
N HIS A 85 -3.20 -13.69 -32.39
CA HIS A 85 -1.77 -13.43 -32.58
C HIS A 85 -0.95 -14.72 -32.71
N VAL A 86 -1.17 -15.69 -31.83
CA VAL A 86 -0.51 -17.00 -31.89
C VAL A 86 -0.86 -17.74 -33.18
N ASP A 87 -2.13 -17.73 -33.59
CA ASP A 87 -2.58 -18.31 -34.86
C ASP A 87 -1.88 -17.64 -36.06
N ARG A 88 -1.72 -16.30 -36.04
CA ARG A 88 -1.03 -15.53 -37.09
C ARG A 88 0.45 -15.89 -37.18
N ILE A 89 1.15 -16.02 -36.05
CA ILE A 89 2.54 -16.49 -36.01
C ILE A 89 2.65 -17.91 -36.59
N ARG A 90 1.75 -18.82 -36.19
CA ARG A 90 1.74 -20.21 -36.67
C ARG A 90 1.46 -20.28 -38.17
N ALA A 91 0.52 -19.49 -38.68
CA ALA A 91 0.20 -19.40 -40.10
C ALA A 91 1.37 -18.80 -40.90
N GLY A 92 2.00 -17.73 -40.39
CA GLY A 92 3.21 -17.15 -40.99
C GLY A 92 4.39 -18.12 -41.06
N ARG A 93 4.53 -19.01 -40.06
CA ARG A 93 5.52 -20.11 -40.09
C ARG A 93 5.23 -21.15 -41.17
N LYS A 94 3.96 -21.37 -41.53
CA LYS A 94 3.53 -22.31 -42.59
C LYS A 94 3.63 -21.69 -43.99
N VAL A 95 3.67 -20.36 -44.11
CA VAL A 95 3.72 -19.61 -45.39
C VAL A 95 5.15 -19.13 -45.71
N GLN A 96 6.19 -19.78 -45.15
CA GLN A 96 7.57 -19.51 -45.55
C GLN A 96 7.75 -19.84 -47.04
N SER A 97 7.83 -18.80 -47.87
CA SER A 97 8.28 -18.87 -49.26
C SER A 97 9.68 -19.48 -49.27
N THR A 98 9.89 -20.46 -50.14
CA THR A 98 11.10 -21.28 -50.21
C THR A 98 12.28 -20.43 -50.69
N ASP A 99 13.09 -19.95 -49.74
CA ASP A 99 14.49 -19.53 -49.91
C ASP A 99 15.15 -19.58 -48.52
N ASP A 100 15.26 -20.79 -47.98
CA ASP A 100 16.30 -21.28 -47.04
C ASP A 100 15.78 -22.49 -46.26
N ILE A 101 16.02 -23.68 -46.83
CA ILE A 101 15.70 -24.98 -46.25
C ILE A 101 16.83 -25.34 -45.27
N ALA A 102 16.72 -24.92 -44.02
CA ALA A 102 17.58 -25.42 -42.94
C ALA A 102 16.96 -25.28 -41.54
N SER A 103 15.72 -25.74 -41.33
CA SER A 103 15.29 -26.32 -40.04
C SER A 103 13.82 -26.74 -40.10
N TYR A 104 13.56 -27.94 -40.58
CA TYR A 104 12.33 -28.65 -40.29
C TYR A 104 12.68 -29.84 -39.41
N GLU A 105 12.11 -29.88 -38.20
CA GLU A 105 11.53 -31.08 -37.58
C GLU A 105 10.97 -30.71 -36.20
N ARG A 106 9.63 -30.60 -36.10
CA ARG A 106 8.78 -31.25 -35.09
C ARG A 106 7.34 -30.73 -35.16
N ASP A 107 6.43 -31.62 -35.57
CA ASP A 107 4.97 -31.58 -35.40
C ASP A 107 4.58 -32.81 -34.54
N PRO A 108 3.35 -32.97 -34.03
CA PRO A 108 2.63 -32.10 -33.10
C PRO A 108 2.07 -32.93 -31.91
N GLU A 109 2.33 -32.54 -30.66
CA GLU A 109 1.57 -33.07 -29.52
C GLU A 109 0.79 -31.98 -28.81
N GLY A 110 -0.31 -32.41 -28.19
CA GLY A 110 -1.41 -31.60 -27.72
C GLY A 110 -1.00 -30.44 -26.81
N PHE A 111 -1.93 -29.49 -26.72
CA PHE A 111 -1.88 -28.29 -25.90
C PHE A 111 -1.22 -28.51 -24.52
N GLU A 112 0.08 -28.24 -24.41
CA GLU A 112 0.76 -27.72 -23.23
C GLU A 112 1.88 -26.79 -23.70
N ASP A 113 1.69 -25.48 -23.50
CA ASP A 113 2.71 -24.46 -23.73
C ASP A 113 3.78 -24.54 -22.61
N PRO A 114 5.04 -24.90 -22.92
CA PRO A 114 6.10 -25.02 -21.92
C PRO A 114 6.57 -23.67 -21.35
N THR A 115 5.99 -22.54 -21.76
CA THR A 115 6.28 -21.21 -21.19
C THR A 115 5.29 -20.76 -20.11
N VAL A 116 4.29 -21.59 -19.78
CA VAL A 116 3.37 -21.40 -18.64
C VAL A 116 3.80 -22.22 -17.41
N THR A 117 4.96 -22.86 -17.42
CA THR A 117 5.48 -23.59 -16.24
C THR A 117 6.26 -22.69 -15.29
N GLY A 118 5.65 -21.57 -14.88
CA GLY A 118 5.77 -21.16 -13.49
C GLY A 118 4.78 -22.04 -12.73
N PHE A 119 5.26 -23.03 -11.98
CA PHE A 119 4.42 -23.91 -11.14
C PHE A 119 3.41 -23.09 -10.29
N GLU A 120 3.78 -21.85 -9.98
CA GLU A 120 3.05 -20.83 -9.24
C GLU A 120 1.88 -20.15 -10.01
N SER A 121 1.94 -20.03 -11.36
CA SER A 121 0.89 -19.33 -12.15
C SER A 121 -0.25 -20.25 -12.61
N GLY A 122 0.02 -21.55 -12.77
CA GLY A 122 -0.97 -22.51 -13.30
C GLY A 122 -2.14 -22.81 -12.35
N ALA A 123 -1.88 -22.91 -11.05
CA ALA A 123 -2.91 -23.25 -10.07
C ALA A 123 -3.93 -22.11 -9.85
N ALA A 124 -3.47 -20.87 -9.78
CA ALA A 124 -4.37 -19.72 -9.69
C ALA A 124 -5.10 -19.41 -11.01
N ALA A 125 -4.50 -19.69 -12.17
CA ALA A 125 -5.22 -19.66 -13.45
C ALA A 125 -6.38 -20.66 -13.48
N LYS A 126 -6.12 -21.91 -13.07
CA LYS A 126 -7.14 -22.97 -12.95
C LYS A 126 -8.21 -22.61 -11.94
N ALA A 127 -7.83 -22.07 -10.78
CA ALA A 127 -8.75 -21.61 -9.76
C ALA A 127 -9.65 -20.47 -10.28
N PHE A 128 -9.09 -19.46 -10.95
CA PHE A 128 -9.85 -18.37 -11.56
C PHE A 128 -10.80 -18.87 -12.65
N ALA A 129 -10.33 -19.75 -13.54
CA ALA A 129 -11.16 -20.35 -14.59
C ALA A 129 -12.32 -21.20 -14.05
N SER A 130 -12.19 -21.75 -12.84
CA SER A 130 -13.26 -22.53 -12.19
C SER A 130 -14.38 -21.68 -11.58
N LEU A 131 -14.21 -20.36 -11.47
CA LEU A 131 -15.21 -19.48 -10.90
C LEU A 131 -16.36 -19.21 -11.88
N PRO A 132 -17.57 -18.88 -11.38
CA PRO A 132 -18.65 -18.38 -12.24
C PRO A 132 -18.20 -17.17 -13.08
N GLU A 133 -18.64 -17.06 -14.34
CA GLU A 133 -18.20 -15.99 -15.24
C GLU A 133 -18.41 -14.59 -14.67
N ARG A 134 -19.52 -14.39 -13.94
CA ARG A 134 -19.83 -13.13 -13.28
C ARG A 134 -18.78 -12.76 -12.21
N TRP A 135 -18.19 -13.75 -11.55
CA TRP A 135 -17.13 -13.57 -10.56
C TRP A 135 -15.78 -13.30 -11.24
N GLN A 136 -15.51 -13.98 -12.35
CA GLN A 136 -14.31 -13.70 -13.16
C GLN A 136 -14.34 -12.26 -13.70
N ALA A 137 -15.48 -11.82 -14.22
CA ALA A 137 -15.66 -10.47 -14.74
C ALA A 137 -15.38 -9.42 -13.65
N VAL A 138 -16.06 -9.51 -12.50
CA VAL A 138 -15.84 -8.52 -11.44
C VAL A 138 -14.41 -8.51 -10.94
N LEU A 139 -13.76 -9.67 -10.78
CA LEU A 139 -12.36 -9.77 -10.36
C LEU A 139 -11.40 -9.19 -11.40
N TRP A 140 -11.65 -9.43 -12.69
CA TRP A 140 -10.85 -8.83 -13.75
C TRP A 140 -10.91 -7.30 -13.69
N HIS A 141 -12.12 -6.75 -13.63
CA HIS A 141 -12.29 -5.30 -13.60
C HIS A 141 -11.75 -4.66 -12.31
N THR A 142 -12.00 -5.23 -11.13
CA THR A 142 -11.57 -4.62 -9.86
C THR A 142 -10.12 -4.89 -9.50
N GLU A 143 -9.63 -6.11 -9.71
CA GLU A 143 -8.31 -6.54 -9.24
C GLU A 143 -7.25 -6.42 -10.32
N VAL A 144 -7.57 -6.74 -11.58
CA VAL A 144 -6.60 -6.70 -12.68
C VAL A 144 -6.53 -5.31 -13.31
N GLU A 145 -7.68 -4.68 -13.55
CA GLU A 145 -7.75 -3.37 -14.21
C GLU A 145 -7.86 -2.20 -13.22
N GLY A 146 -8.07 -2.48 -11.92
CA GLY A 146 -8.16 -1.46 -10.87
C GLY A 146 -9.35 -0.50 -11.03
N GLU A 147 -10.39 -0.90 -11.78
CA GLU A 147 -11.56 -0.09 -12.01
C GLU A 147 -12.41 0.04 -10.74
N LYS A 148 -12.99 1.23 -10.52
CA LYS A 148 -13.84 1.49 -9.36
C LYS A 148 -15.20 0.81 -9.55
N PRO A 149 -15.85 0.30 -8.48
CA PRO A 149 -17.16 -0.37 -8.56
C PRO A 149 -18.25 0.41 -9.31
N ALA A 150 -18.21 1.75 -9.24
CA ALA A 150 -19.16 2.62 -9.95
C ALA A 150 -19.00 2.58 -11.48
N ALA A 151 -17.79 2.36 -12.00
CA ALA A 151 -17.55 2.25 -13.45
C ALA A 151 -17.98 0.87 -14.00
N ILE A 152 -17.92 -0.16 -13.15
CA ILE A 152 -18.22 -1.56 -13.49
C ILE A 152 -19.72 -1.85 -13.38
N ALA A 153 -20.42 -1.12 -12.49
CA ALA A 153 -21.84 -1.27 -12.23
C ALA A 153 -22.72 -1.34 -13.49
N PRO A 154 -22.60 -0.41 -14.47
CA PRO A 154 -23.35 -0.49 -15.72
C PRO A 154 -23.00 -1.72 -16.57
N LEU A 155 -21.73 -2.14 -16.61
CA LEU A 155 -21.29 -3.30 -17.41
C LEU A 155 -21.92 -4.60 -16.91
N LEU A 156 -22.03 -4.76 -15.58
CA LEU A 156 -22.57 -5.96 -14.93
C LEU A 156 -24.08 -5.91 -14.62
N GLY A 157 -24.76 -4.82 -14.97
CA GLY A 157 -26.16 -4.59 -14.62
C GLY A 157 -26.40 -4.60 -13.10
N LEU A 158 -25.52 -3.95 -12.33
CA LEU A 158 -25.55 -3.93 -10.87
C LEU A 158 -25.40 -2.51 -10.33
N THR A 159 -25.81 -2.29 -9.08
CA THR A 159 -25.44 -1.07 -8.35
C THR A 159 -23.96 -1.12 -7.94
N ALA A 160 -23.33 0.03 -7.72
CA ALA A 160 -21.93 0.09 -7.25
C ALA A 160 -21.72 -0.69 -5.94
N ASN A 161 -22.69 -0.64 -5.02
CA ASN A 161 -22.68 -1.45 -3.80
C ASN A 161 -22.81 -2.95 -4.10
N GLY A 162 -23.66 -3.32 -5.07
CA GLY A 162 -23.79 -4.68 -5.56
C GLY A 162 -22.47 -5.23 -6.15
N VAL A 163 -21.74 -4.39 -6.90
CA VAL A 163 -20.41 -4.74 -7.43
C VAL A 163 -19.40 -4.93 -6.30
N SER A 164 -19.35 -4.03 -5.31
CA SER A 164 -18.44 -4.18 -4.14
C SER A 164 -18.71 -5.48 -3.37
N ALA A 165 -19.99 -5.79 -3.13
CA ALA A 165 -20.39 -7.02 -2.45
C ALA A 165 -20.10 -8.28 -3.30
N LEU A 166 -20.24 -8.19 -4.63
CA LEU A 166 -19.90 -9.28 -5.54
C LEU A 166 -18.38 -9.50 -5.60
N ALA A 167 -17.58 -8.44 -5.70
CA ALA A 167 -16.11 -8.50 -5.70
C ALA A 167 -15.59 -9.12 -4.41
N TYR A 168 -16.16 -8.76 -3.26
CA TYR A 168 -15.82 -9.38 -1.98
C TYR A 168 -16.07 -10.90 -2.00
N ARG A 169 -17.26 -11.33 -2.44
CA ARG A 169 -17.61 -12.76 -2.54
C ARG A 169 -16.75 -13.48 -3.58
N ALA A 170 -16.46 -12.85 -4.71
CA ALA A 170 -15.64 -13.42 -5.77
C ALA A 170 -14.19 -13.63 -5.31
N ARG A 171 -13.61 -12.69 -4.55
CA ARG A 171 -12.28 -12.89 -3.93
C ARG A 171 -12.28 -14.07 -2.98
N GLU A 172 -13.35 -14.24 -2.19
CA GLU A 172 -13.46 -15.40 -1.31
C GLU A 172 -13.60 -16.70 -2.10
N GLY A 173 -14.43 -16.69 -3.15
CA GLY A 173 -14.56 -17.81 -4.08
C GLY A 173 -13.23 -18.22 -4.70
N LEU A 174 -12.43 -17.25 -5.15
CA LEU A 174 -11.10 -17.50 -5.72
C LEU A 174 -10.16 -18.16 -4.71
N ARG A 175 -10.16 -17.72 -3.45
CA ARG A 175 -9.35 -18.32 -2.39
C ARG A 175 -9.75 -19.76 -2.12
N GLN A 176 -11.06 -20.04 -2.05
CA GLN A 176 -11.55 -21.40 -1.84
C GLN A 176 -11.19 -22.31 -3.02
N ALA A 177 -11.37 -21.84 -4.26
CA ALA A 177 -10.97 -22.56 -5.45
C ALA A 177 -9.45 -22.81 -5.50
N TYR A 178 -8.64 -21.82 -5.11
CA TYR A 178 -7.18 -21.94 -5.04
C TYR A 178 -6.74 -22.98 -4.02
N LEU A 179 -7.29 -22.93 -2.81
CA LEU A 179 -7.03 -23.91 -1.76
C LEU A 179 -7.45 -25.31 -2.19
N GLN A 180 -8.59 -25.45 -2.89
CA GLN A 180 -9.05 -26.73 -3.41
C GLN A 180 -8.08 -27.35 -4.43
N GLN A 181 -7.39 -26.55 -5.25
CA GLN A 181 -6.36 -27.04 -6.16
C GLN A 181 -5.13 -27.56 -5.41
N HIS A 182 -4.77 -26.95 -4.27
CA HIS A 182 -3.60 -27.34 -3.47
C HIS A 182 -3.88 -28.46 -2.45
N LEU A 183 -5.15 -28.64 -2.06
CA LEU A 183 -5.60 -29.74 -1.19
C LEU A 183 -5.36 -31.12 -1.84
N ALA A 184 -5.31 -31.19 -3.17
CA ALA A 184 -4.99 -32.42 -3.89
C ALA A 184 -3.52 -32.86 -3.70
N ASP A 185 -2.61 -31.92 -3.43
CA ASP A 185 -1.17 -32.16 -3.39
C ASP A 185 -0.61 -32.38 -1.97
N VAL A 186 -1.36 -32.01 -0.92
CA VAL A 186 -0.94 -32.10 0.48
C VAL A 186 -1.57 -33.30 1.19
N ALA A 187 -0.93 -34.47 1.10
CA ALA A 187 -1.39 -35.69 1.77
C ALA A 187 -1.06 -35.72 3.29
N GLY A 188 -2.10 -35.73 4.14
CA GLY A 188 -2.02 -36.06 5.59
C GLY A 188 -3.16 -35.45 6.43
N ASP A 189 -3.69 -36.20 7.40
CA ASP A 189 -4.86 -35.79 8.22
C ASP A 189 -4.64 -34.50 9.02
N ARG A 190 -3.41 -34.28 9.54
CA ARG A 190 -3.04 -33.03 10.22
C ARG A 190 -2.93 -31.83 9.27
N CYS A 191 -2.53 -32.05 8.01
CA CYS A 191 -2.46 -30.97 7.02
C CYS A 191 -3.86 -30.56 6.58
N ARG A 192 -4.76 -31.53 6.37
CA ARG A 192 -6.17 -31.30 6.00
C ARG A 192 -6.86 -30.31 6.93
N TRP A 193 -6.72 -30.51 8.24
CA TRP A 193 -7.32 -29.63 9.26
C TRP A 193 -6.83 -28.18 9.14
N THR A 194 -5.53 -28.00 8.85
CA THR A 194 -4.89 -26.69 8.71
C THR A 194 -5.26 -26.02 7.40
N THR A 195 -5.24 -26.76 6.28
CA THR A 195 -5.59 -26.24 4.95
C THR A 195 -7.04 -25.79 4.85
N GLU A 196 -7.98 -26.48 5.52
CA GLU A 196 -9.38 -26.06 5.62
C GLU A 196 -9.55 -24.73 6.42
N ARG A 197 -8.61 -24.43 7.32
CA ARG A 197 -8.64 -23.25 8.19
C ARG A 197 -7.73 -22.12 7.73
N LEU A 198 -6.89 -22.36 6.72
CA LEU A 198 -5.89 -21.41 6.22
C LEU A 198 -6.54 -20.13 5.67
N GLY A 199 -7.69 -20.25 4.99
CA GLY A 199 -8.46 -19.11 4.50
C GLY A 199 -9.05 -18.24 5.62
N ALA A 200 -9.44 -18.81 6.76
CA ALA A 200 -9.87 -18.06 7.94
C ALA A 200 -8.68 -17.47 8.72
N TYR A 201 -7.55 -18.18 8.72
CA TYR A 201 -6.30 -17.74 9.36
C TYR A 201 -5.76 -16.44 8.73
N VAL A 202 -5.68 -16.37 7.39
CA VAL A 202 -5.22 -15.15 6.66
C VAL A 202 -6.11 -13.93 6.94
N ARG A 203 -7.41 -14.14 7.21
CA ARG A 203 -8.36 -13.06 7.53
C ARG A 203 -8.36 -12.66 9.01
N GLY A 204 -7.60 -13.34 9.86
CA GLY A 204 -7.69 -13.19 11.31
C GLY A 204 -9.03 -13.64 11.91
N GLY A 205 -9.79 -14.46 11.19
CA GLY A 205 -11.13 -14.92 11.55
C GLY A 205 -11.18 -16.19 12.40
N LEU A 206 -10.02 -16.74 12.78
CA LEU A 206 -9.93 -17.91 13.65
C LEU A 206 -9.96 -17.52 15.14
N THR A 207 -10.50 -18.41 15.97
CA THR A 207 -10.39 -18.25 17.42
C THR A 207 -8.93 -18.23 17.87
N LYS A 208 -8.60 -17.64 19.02
CA LYS A 208 -7.21 -17.58 19.53
C LYS A 208 -6.54 -18.97 19.57
N ARG A 209 -7.31 -20.00 19.93
CA ARG A 209 -6.84 -21.39 20.00
C ARG A 209 -6.56 -21.98 18.62
N GLU A 210 -7.49 -21.84 17.68
CA GLU A 210 -7.29 -22.31 16.30
C GLU A 210 -6.14 -21.58 15.61
N ASN A 211 -6.00 -20.28 15.86
CA ASN A 211 -4.94 -19.45 15.32
C ASN A 211 -3.56 -19.88 15.85
N HIS A 212 -3.46 -20.32 17.11
CA HIS A 212 -2.25 -20.93 17.66
C HIS A 212 -1.93 -22.28 17.02
N ASN A 213 -2.91 -23.18 16.91
CA ASN A 213 -2.73 -24.50 16.30
C ASN A 213 -2.31 -24.42 14.82
N VAL A 214 -2.89 -23.48 14.05
CA VAL A 214 -2.47 -23.25 12.67
C VAL A 214 -1.03 -22.74 12.62
N ARG A 215 -0.63 -21.80 13.50
CA ARG A 215 0.77 -21.32 13.57
C ARG A 215 1.75 -22.42 13.88
N GLU A 216 1.49 -23.20 14.92
CA GLU A 216 2.33 -24.34 15.31
C GLU A 216 2.50 -25.33 14.15
N HIS A 217 1.41 -25.61 13.41
CA HIS A 217 1.50 -26.48 12.23
C HIS A 217 2.31 -25.87 11.08
N LEU A 218 2.20 -24.55 10.84
CA LEU A 218 3.00 -23.87 9.81
C LEU A 218 4.49 -23.85 10.18
N ASP A 219 4.83 -23.73 11.46
CA ASP A 219 6.22 -23.81 11.92
C ASP A 219 6.82 -25.21 11.65
N ASP A 220 6.01 -26.26 11.73
CA ASP A 220 6.44 -27.66 11.57
C ASP A 220 6.22 -28.25 10.16
N CYS A 221 5.42 -27.62 9.29
CA CYS A 221 5.03 -28.17 7.98
C CYS A 221 5.38 -27.24 6.82
N ALA A 222 6.51 -27.50 6.15
CA ALA A 222 6.97 -26.74 4.99
C ALA A 222 5.94 -26.68 3.83
N LYS A 223 5.13 -27.74 3.64
CA LYS A 223 4.11 -27.78 2.58
C LYS A 223 2.96 -26.80 2.85
N CYS A 224 2.41 -26.81 4.06
CA CYS A 224 1.34 -25.88 4.43
C CYS A 224 1.85 -24.43 4.50
N THR A 225 3.13 -24.23 4.84
CA THR A 225 3.77 -22.91 4.82
C THR A 225 3.97 -22.39 3.41
N ALA A 226 4.34 -23.23 2.45
CA ALA A 226 4.36 -22.85 1.04
C ALA A 226 2.96 -22.40 0.57
N VAL A 227 1.93 -23.21 0.82
CA VAL A 227 0.53 -22.87 0.47
C VAL A 227 0.06 -21.57 1.15
N TYR A 228 0.47 -21.33 2.40
CA TYR A 228 0.15 -20.09 3.11
C TYR A 228 0.81 -18.86 2.48
N LEU A 229 2.10 -18.95 2.16
CA LEU A 229 2.84 -17.86 1.52
C LEU A 229 2.26 -17.54 0.14
N GLU A 230 1.93 -18.57 -0.64
CA GLU A 230 1.25 -18.42 -1.92
C GLU A 230 -0.14 -17.80 -1.76
N LEU A 231 -0.94 -18.20 -0.76
CA LEU A 231 -2.27 -17.64 -0.53
C LEU A 231 -2.20 -16.15 -0.15
N VAL A 232 -1.17 -15.74 0.60
CA VAL A 232 -0.89 -14.34 0.93
C VAL A 232 -0.46 -13.55 -0.32
N GLU A 233 0.32 -14.16 -1.20
CA GLU A 233 0.75 -13.57 -2.47
C GLU A 233 -0.42 -13.43 -3.46
N VAL A 234 -1.22 -14.48 -3.66
CA VAL A 234 -2.46 -14.42 -4.46
C VAL A 234 -3.33 -13.26 -3.98
N ASN A 235 -3.48 -13.05 -2.68
CA ASN A 235 -4.33 -11.97 -2.15
C ASN A 235 -3.75 -10.56 -2.31
N SER A 236 -2.44 -10.41 -2.46
CA SER A 236 -1.75 -9.11 -2.55
C SER A 236 -1.26 -8.77 -3.97
N ALA A 237 -1.22 -9.75 -4.88
CA ALA A 237 -0.64 -9.63 -6.22
C ALA A 237 -1.52 -10.24 -7.34
N LEU A 238 -2.85 -10.33 -7.17
CA LEU A 238 -3.80 -10.81 -8.20
C LEU A 238 -3.51 -10.31 -9.63
N PRO A 239 -3.29 -9.00 -9.87
CA PRO A 239 -2.95 -8.53 -11.22
C PRO A 239 -1.68 -9.19 -11.76
N ALA A 240 -0.60 -9.21 -10.97
CA ALA A 240 0.70 -9.76 -11.35
C ALA A 240 0.69 -11.27 -11.59
N LEU A 241 -0.31 -11.99 -11.07
CA LEU A 241 -0.46 -13.42 -11.27
C LEU A 241 -1.43 -13.73 -12.42
N LEU A 242 -2.63 -13.14 -12.41
CA LEU A 242 -3.68 -13.45 -13.39
C LEU A 242 -3.37 -12.92 -14.79
N ALA A 243 -2.76 -11.73 -14.91
CA ALA A 243 -2.48 -11.17 -16.23
C ALA A 243 -1.42 -12.00 -16.98
N PRO A 244 -0.26 -12.37 -16.40
CA PRO A 244 0.68 -13.26 -17.08
C PRO A 244 0.13 -14.66 -17.31
N ALA A 245 -0.65 -15.20 -16.36
CA ALA A 245 -1.23 -16.53 -16.51
C ALA A 245 -2.23 -16.63 -17.68
N LEU A 246 -3.11 -15.66 -17.85
CA LEU A 246 -4.13 -15.67 -18.90
C LEU A 246 -3.62 -15.07 -20.22
N LEU A 247 -2.81 -14.01 -20.15
CA LEU A 247 -2.35 -13.24 -21.30
C LEU A 247 -0.90 -13.53 -21.73
N GLY A 248 -0.17 -14.37 -21.00
CA GLY A 248 1.23 -14.68 -21.28
C GLY A 248 2.18 -13.52 -20.94
N THR A 249 3.36 -13.47 -21.56
CA THR A 249 4.35 -12.40 -21.33
C THR A 249 3.81 -11.00 -21.63
N ALA A 250 2.83 -10.88 -22.55
CA ALA A 250 2.15 -9.62 -22.85
C ALA A 250 1.25 -9.12 -21.71
N GLY A 251 0.90 -9.98 -20.74
CA GLY A 251 0.15 -9.59 -19.54
C GLY A 251 0.88 -8.55 -18.69
N ILE A 252 2.22 -8.59 -18.65
CA ILE A 252 3.04 -7.60 -17.92
C ILE A 252 2.92 -6.22 -18.56
N GLY A 253 3.04 -6.15 -19.90
CA GLY A 253 2.88 -4.92 -20.65
C GLY A 253 1.44 -4.38 -20.61
N TYR A 254 0.45 -5.27 -20.57
CA TYR A 254 -0.96 -4.90 -20.42
C TYR A 254 -1.19 -4.16 -19.10
N LEU A 255 -0.73 -4.72 -17.97
CA LEU A 255 -0.87 -4.09 -16.66
C LEU A 255 -0.19 -2.73 -16.59
N ALA A 256 1.03 -2.62 -17.12
CA ALA A 256 1.76 -1.35 -17.17
C ALA A 256 1.00 -0.27 -17.96
N ALA A 257 0.28 -0.66 -19.03
CA ALA A 257 -0.51 0.25 -19.84
C ALA A 257 -1.87 0.64 -19.22
N VAL A 258 -2.41 -0.16 -18.29
CA VAL A 258 -3.68 0.14 -17.61
C VAL A 258 -3.49 1.17 -16.48
N GLY A 259 -2.24 1.45 -16.08
CA GLY A 259 -1.95 2.51 -15.09
C GLY A 259 -2.47 2.17 -13.68
N THR A 260 -2.67 0.89 -13.39
CA THR A 260 -2.96 0.43 -12.03
C THR A 260 -1.84 0.94 -11.13
N GLY A 261 -2.16 1.67 -10.06
CA GLY A 261 -1.19 2.17 -9.06
C GLY A 261 -0.39 1.07 -8.34
N ALA A 262 -0.51 -0.18 -8.77
CA ALA A 262 0.43 -1.26 -8.55
C ALA A 262 1.74 -0.97 -9.29
N ASN A 263 2.54 -0.03 -8.78
CA ASN A 263 3.99 -0.08 -8.91
C ASN A 263 4.51 -1.28 -8.09
N VAL A 264 4.09 -2.49 -8.46
CA VAL A 264 4.79 -3.70 -8.05
C VAL A 264 6.03 -3.70 -8.90
N GLY A 265 7.20 -3.54 -8.27
CA GLY A 265 8.50 -3.60 -8.93
C GLY A 265 8.68 -4.96 -9.61
N LEU A 266 8.22 -5.06 -10.86
CA LEU A 266 8.32 -6.24 -11.71
C LEU A 266 9.38 -6.04 -12.81
N VAL A 267 10.37 -5.18 -12.55
CA VAL A 267 11.66 -5.22 -13.25
C VAL A 267 12.59 -6.07 -12.40
N GLY A 268 12.43 -7.40 -12.47
CA GLY A 268 13.25 -8.31 -11.67
C GLY A 268 12.82 -9.76 -11.61
N PHE A 269 11.71 -10.15 -12.24
CA PHE A 269 11.36 -11.56 -12.40
C PHE A 269 11.16 -11.87 -13.88
N VAL A 270 11.88 -12.91 -14.33
CA VAL A 270 11.88 -13.58 -15.64
C VAL A 270 12.97 -13.11 -16.64
N VAL A 271 13.80 -14.10 -17.01
CA VAL A 271 14.89 -14.16 -18.00
C VAL A 271 16.32 -13.78 -17.53
N THR A 272 16.90 -14.59 -16.63
CA THR A 272 18.21 -15.25 -16.85
C THR A 272 18.49 -16.26 -15.73
N GLY A 273 18.71 -17.55 -16.06
CA GLY A 273 19.64 -18.38 -15.29
C GLY A 273 19.11 -19.56 -14.46
N TRP A 274 18.15 -20.37 -14.93
CA TRP A 274 17.97 -21.74 -14.40
C TRP A 274 17.86 -22.74 -15.55
N ARG A 275 19.00 -23.07 -16.17
CA ARG A 275 19.11 -24.22 -17.08
C ARG A 275 20.49 -24.90 -17.08
N LYS A 276 21.27 -24.79 -16.00
CA LYS A 276 22.61 -25.40 -15.97
C LYS A 276 23.17 -25.73 -14.58
N VAL A 277 22.48 -26.57 -13.79
CA VAL A 277 23.10 -27.19 -12.59
C VAL A 277 22.78 -28.69 -12.38
N THR A 278 21.88 -29.33 -13.15
CA THR A 278 21.55 -30.76 -12.89
C THR A 278 22.16 -31.80 -13.83
N GLU A 279 23.16 -31.46 -14.63
CA GLU A 279 24.00 -32.45 -15.33
C GLU A 279 25.48 -32.07 -15.21
N ASN A 280 26.14 -32.51 -14.14
CA ASN A 280 27.35 -33.35 -14.20
C ASN A 280 27.86 -33.66 -12.78
N SER A 281 28.38 -34.88 -12.62
CA SER A 281 29.28 -35.32 -11.53
C SER A 281 28.68 -35.80 -10.21
N THR A 282 28.25 -37.05 -10.26
CA THR A 282 28.48 -38.10 -9.25
C THR A 282 29.87 -38.08 -8.60
N ARG A 283 29.94 -38.50 -7.32
CA ARG A 283 31.11 -38.77 -6.42
C ARG A 283 31.69 -37.49 -5.78
N THR A 284 31.70 -37.27 -4.46
CA THR A 284 32.05 -38.14 -3.32
C THR A 284 31.34 -37.70 -2.03
N ALA A 285 31.19 -38.65 -1.11
CA ALA A 285 30.49 -38.54 0.16
C ALA A 285 31.34 -37.91 1.29
N VAL A 286 30.66 -37.31 2.28
CA VAL A 286 30.67 -37.63 3.74
C VAL A 286 30.60 -36.37 4.63
N ALA A 287 29.56 -36.39 5.48
CA ALA A 287 29.38 -35.78 6.80
C ALA A 287 29.00 -34.30 6.96
N GLY A 288 27.89 -34.10 7.70
CA GLY A 288 27.65 -32.93 8.56
C GLY A 288 26.68 -31.91 7.98
N GLY A 289 25.46 -31.84 8.53
CA GLY A 289 24.38 -31.03 8.00
C GLY A 289 24.59 -29.50 8.08
N ALA A 290 24.16 -28.81 7.02
CA ALA A 290 23.56 -27.49 7.03
C ALA A 290 23.01 -27.23 5.62
N VAL A 291 21.69 -27.19 5.45
CA VAL A 291 21.07 -26.69 4.21
C VAL A 291 21.19 -25.16 4.25
N VAL A 292 22.23 -24.64 3.62
CA VAL A 292 22.40 -23.20 3.38
C VAL A 292 21.63 -22.85 2.12
N VAL A 293 20.47 -22.20 2.28
CA VAL A 293 19.80 -21.52 1.17
C VAL A 293 20.55 -20.21 0.92
N VAL A 294 21.44 -20.23 -0.09
CA VAL A 294 22.02 -19.01 -0.67
C VAL A 294 21.04 -18.48 -1.71
N ALA A 295 20.52 -17.27 -1.51
CA ALA A 295 19.97 -16.46 -2.59
C ALA A 295 20.23 -14.97 -2.33
N VAL A 296 20.50 -14.26 -3.44
CA VAL A 296 20.59 -12.80 -3.63
C VAL A 296 22.00 -12.17 -3.52
N VAL A 297 22.79 -12.35 -4.57
CA VAL A 297 23.65 -11.29 -5.16
C VAL A 297 23.43 -11.33 -6.67
N ALA A 298 22.82 -10.28 -7.24
CA ALA A 298 23.13 -9.72 -8.57
C ALA A 298 22.03 -8.74 -9.05
N VAL A 299 22.00 -7.51 -8.51
CA VAL A 299 21.53 -6.33 -9.26
C VAL A 299 22.32 -5.14 -8.76
N LEU A 300 23.37 -4.71 -9.48
CA LEU A 300 23.88 -3.33 -9.56
C LEU A 300 25.04 -3.27 -10.57
N ALA A 301 24.75 -3.64 -11.82
CA ALA A 301 25.65 -3.38 -12.96
C ALA A 301 24.84 -3.19 -14.24
N ALA A 302 23.89 -2.24 -14.26
CA ALA A 302 23.17 -1.85 -15.48
C ALA A 302 22.58 -0.41 -15.44
N ILE A 303 23.22 0.54 -14.74
CA ILE A 303 22.95 1.98 -14.91
C ILE A 303 24.28 2.73 -15.05
N ALA A 304 25.12 2.23 -15.96
CA ALA A 304 26.38 2.87 -16.32
C ALA A 304 26.55 2.92 -17.84
N LEU A 305 25.48 3.23 -18.59
CA LEU A 305 25.58 3.61 -20.01
C LEU A 305 24.47 4.62 -20.35
N THR A 306 24.75 5.90 -20.10
CA THR A 306 24.34 7.09 -20.88
C THR A 306 24.77 8.32 -20.09
N GLY A 307 26.07 8.62 -20.15
CA GLY A 307 26.55 9.95 -19.80
C GLY A 307 26.37 10.90 -20.98
N LYS A 308 26.27 12.20 -20.64
CA LYS A 308 26.37 13.43 -21.46
C LYS A 308 25.00 14.04 -21.87
N GLU A 309 24.65 15.31 -21.60
CA GLU A 309 25.40 16.51 -21.15
C GLU A 309 24.55 17.50 -20.32
N THR A 310 25.29 18.46 -19.74
CA THR A 310 24.98 19.62 -18.89
C THR A 310 23.81 20.56 -19.28
N PRO A 311 23.29 21.36 -18.32
CA PRO A 311 22.11 22.22 -18.46
C PRO A 311 22.44 23.67 -18.86
N PRO A 312 21.50 24.45 -19.41
CA PRO A 312 21.57 25.90 -19.36
C PRO A 312 20.58 26.51 -18.36
N ALA A 313 21.02 27.67 -17.86
CA ALA A 313 20.50 28.43 -16.75
C ALA A 313 19.22 29.24 -17.04
N ALA A 314 18.70 29.78 -15.94
CA ALA A 314 17.57 30.71 -15.79
C ALA A 314 17.51 31.88 -16.78
N ILE A 315 16.31 32.21 -17.26
CA ILE A 315 15.88 33.55 -17.70
C ILE A 315 14.39 33.78 -17.35
N SER A 316 14.17 34.75 -16.45
CA SER A 316 13.24 35.90 -16.47
C SER A 316 11.86 35.86 -17.16
N LYS A 317 10.83 36.30 -16.41
CA LYS A 317 9.56 36.97 -16.85
C LYS A 317 9.73 37.94 -18.05
N PRO A 318 8.65 38.50 -18.68
CA PRO A 318 7.28 38.05 -19.05
C PRO A 318 7.02 38.40 -20.58
N PRO A 319 5.80 38.49 -21.21
CA PRO A 319 4.70 39.42 -20.87
C PRO A 319 3.26 38.90 -21.08
N ALA A 320 2.32 39.69 -20.55
CA ALA A 320 0.89 39.60 -20.79
C ALA A 320 0.51 39.86 -22.26
N SER A 321 -0.46 39.11 -22.77
CA SER A 321 -1.20 39.46 -23.99
C SER A 321 -2.69 39.58 -23.66
N LYS A 322 -3.21 40.80 -23.81
CA LYS A 322 -4.63 41.12 -23.82
C LYS A 322 -5.22 40.62 -25.14
N ALA A 323 -6.23 39.76 -25.07
CA ALA A 323 -7.13 39.52 -26.19
C ALA A 323 -8.44 40.29 -25.95
N THR A 324 -8.60 41.37 -26.70
CA THR A 324 -9.85 42.13 -26.84
C THR A 324 -10.77 41.33 -27.77
N GLN A 325 -11.97 40.93 -27.30
CA GLN A 325 -13.07 40.55 -28.19
C GLN A 325 -14.38 41.20 -27.72
N GLN A 326 -15.01 41.84 -28.70
CA GLN A 326 -16.21 42.65 -28.64
C GLN A 326 -17.47 41.75 -28.64
N PRO A 327 -18.63 42.20 -28.12
CA PRO A 327 -19.78 41.33 -27.90
C PRO A 327 -20.57 41.06 -29.19
N PRO A 328 -21.12 39.84 -29.39
CA PRO A 328 -22.12 39.63 -30.42
C PRO A 328 -23.51 40.09 -29.96
N VAL A 329 -24.20 40.66 -30.93
CA VAL A 329 -25.50 41.31 -30.94
C VAL A 329 -26.64 40.32 -30.66
N ASN A 330 -27.65 40.75 -29.89
CA ASN A 330 -28.92 40.05 -29.66
C ASN A 330 -29.79 39.96 -30.93
N PRO A 331 -30.40 38.79 -31.22
CA PRO A 331 -31.65 38.69 -31.97
C PRO A 331 -32.86 38.42 -31.06
N PRO A 332 -34.10 38.67 -31.53
CA PRO A 332 -35.26 38.96 -30.69
C PRO A 332 -36.02 37.72 -30.17
N THR A 333 -36.67 37.95 -29.05
CA THR A 333 -37.56 37.06 -28.30
C THR A 333 -38.82 36.68 -29.11
N VAL A 334 -39.07 35.37 -29.28
CA VAL A 334 -40.34 34.83 -29.78
C VAL A 334 -41.01 34.04 -28.64
N LYS A 335 -42.22 34.44 -28.25
CA LYS A 335 -43.09 33.74 -27.29
C LYS A 335 -43.75 32.51 -27.94
N PRO A 336 -43.83 31.37 -27.25
CA PRO A 336 -44.81 30.32 -27.55
C PRO A 336 -46.06 30.38 -26.64
N PRO A 337 -47.18 29.76 -27.06
CA PRO A 337 -48.53 30.15 -26.68
C PRO A 337 -49.09 29.41 -25.45
N THR A 338 -50.11 30.03 -24.86
CA THR A 338 -50.94 29.55 -23.76
C THR A 338 -51.87 28.42 -24.21
N VAL A 339 -51.84 27.27 -23.52
CA VAL A 339 -52.81 26.16 -23.71
C VAL A 339 -53.73 26.09 -22.49
N LYS A 340 -55.04 26.04 -22.79
CA LYS A 340 -56.18 26.02 -21.86
C LYS A 340 -56.44 24.59 -21.34
N PRO A 341 -56.90 24.38 -20.09
CA PRO A 341 -57.27 23.04 -19.60
C PRO A 341 -58.64 22.59 -20.13
N PRO A 342 -58.87 21.28 -20.38
CA PRO A 342 -60.17 20.78 -20.81
C PRO A 342 -61.14 20.55 -19.64
N THR A 343 -62.39 20.84 -19.92
CA THR A 343 -63.58 20.70 -19.07
C THR A 343 -64.10 19.26 -19.08
N VAL A 344 -64.39 18.69 -17.91
CA VAL A 344 -65.10 17.40 -17.79
C VAL A 344 -66.54 17.66 -17.32
N LYS A 345 -67.48 17.02 -18.02
CA LYS A 345 -68.94 17.16 -17.95
C LYS A 345 -69.53 16.18 -16.90
N PRO A 346 -70.63 16.53 -16.19
CA PRO A 346 -71.25 15.66 -15.19
C PRO A 346 -72.24 14.65 -15.83
N PRO A 347 -72.46 13.46 -15.24
CA PRO A 347 -73.50 12.54 -15.69
C PRO A 347 -74.88 12.85 -15.11
N SER A 348 -75.88 12.51 -15.92
CA SER A 348 -77.31 12.75 -15.83
C SER A 348 -78.07 11.74 -14.96
N VAL A 349 -79.22 12.19 -14.47
CA VAL A 349 -80.25 11.49 -13.68
C VAL A 349 -81.28 10.79 -14.59
N GLN A 350 -81.83 9.63 -14.14
CA GLN A 350 -83.23 9.11 -14.22
C GLN A 350 -83.28 7.56 -14.37
N PRO A 351 -84.41 6.85 -14.09
CA PRO A 351 -85.44 6.98 -13.05
C PRO A 351 -85.82 5.64 -12.33
N THR A 352 -86.72 5.76 -11.35
CA THR A 352 -87.29 4.85 -10.33
C THR A 352 -88.10 3.61 -10.79
N GLN A 353 -88.08 2.50 -10.02
CA GLN A 353 -89.26 1.66 -9.62
C GLN A 353 -88.89 0.54 -8.59
N PRO A 354 -89.83 -0.16 -7.90
CA PRO A 354 -90.38 0.14 -6.58
C PRO A 354 -90.03 -0.88 -5.45
N GLU A 355 -90.43 -0.49 -4.23
CA GLU A 355 -90.41 -1.17 -2.92
C GLU A 355 -91.05 -2.59 -2.88
N PRO A 356 -90.76 -3.43 -1.85
CA PRO A 356 -91.59 -3.38 -0.64
C PRO A 356 -90.86 -3.56 0.72
N THR A 357 -91.23 -2.70 1.68
CA THR A 357 -91.62 -2.95 3.08
C THR A 357 -90.77 -3.90 3.93
N GLN A 358 -90.18 -3.38 5.02
CA GLN A 358 -90.55 -3.80 6.39
C GLN A 358 -89.87 -3.00 7.52
N THR A 359 -90.75 -2.41 8.34
CA THR A 359 -90.73 -2.29 9.81
C THR A 359 -89.68 -1.45 10.53
N SER A 360 -90.20 -0.38 11.12
CA SER A 360 -89.66 0.49 12.16
C SER A 360 -89.27 -0.24 13.44
N THR A 361 -88.03 -0.05 13.89
CA THR A 361 -87.64 -0.09 15.31
C THR A 361 -86.61 1.00 15.61
N THR A 362 -86.97 1.91 16.51
CA THR A 362 -86.12 2.99 17.04
C THR A 362 -85.05 2.42 17.98
N PRO A 363 -83.75 2.72 17.81
CA PRO A 363 -82.74 2.49 18.84
C PRO A 363 -82.62 3.71 19.79
N PRO A 364 -82.30 3.47 21.08
CA PRO A 364 -82.25 4.49 22.15
C PRO A 364 -80.97 5.36 22.07
N PRO A 365 -80.87 6.48 22.84
CA PRO A 365 -79.81 7.46 22.67
C PRO A 365 -78.45 6.91 23.14
N VAL A 366 -77.42 7.06 22.29
CA VAL A 366 -76.05 6.63 22.58
C VAL A 366 -75.30 7.74 23.31
N THR A 367 -74.91 7.45 24.54
CA THR A 367 -74.00 8.23 25.39
C THR A 367 -72.61 8.35 24.73
N PRO A 368 -71.92 9.51 24.77
CA PRO A 368 -70.60 9.65 24.16
C PRO A 368 -69.55 8.76 24.83
N LYS A 369 -68.93 7.88 24.04
CA LYS A 369 -67.81 7.02 24.44
C LYS A 369 -66.54 7.87 24.62
N PRO A 370 -65.82 7.78 25.75
CA PRO A 370 -64.55 8.48 25.92
C PRO A 370 -63.49 7.93 24.95
N THR A 371 -62.82 8.83 24.23
CA THR A 371 -61.70 8.53 23.33
C THR A 371 -60.55 7.90 24.12
N PRO A 372 -59.99 6.75 23.68
CA PRO A 372 -58.82 6.15 24.32
C PRO A 372 -57.63 7.14 24.29
N PRO A 373 -56.80 7.22 25.35
CA PRO A 373 -55.63 8.08 25.35
C PRO A 373 -54.65 7.64 24.25
N GLU A 374 -54.17 8.61 23.48
CA GLU A 374 -53.17 8.40 22.44
C GLU A 374 -51.89 7.80 23.08
N PRO A 375 -51.36 6.67 22.57
CA PRO A 375 -50.18 6.06 23.17
C PRO A 375 -48.98 7.03 23.12
N THR A 376 -48.17 7.07 24.17
CA THR A 376 -47.08 8.05 24.36
C THR A 376 -45.68 7.54 23.98
N THR A 377 -45.55 6.27 23.58
CA THR A 377 -44.23 5.64 23.34
C THR A 377 -43.59 6.14 22.03
N PRO A 378 -42.32 6.57 22.01
CA PRO A 378 -41.64 6.91 20.76
C PRO A 378 -41.51 5.68 19.84
N ILE A 379 -41.50 5.90 18.53
CA ILE A 379 -41.40 4.90 17.47
C ILE A 379 -40.08 5.18 16.73
N PHE A 380 -39.20 4.18 16.68
CA PHE A 380 -37.97 4.26 15.91
C PHE A 380 -38.26 3.95 14.43
N ASP A 381 -37.74 4.76 13.52
CA ASP A 381 -37.97 4.64 12.07
C ASP A 381 -36.67 4.96 11.30
N GLU A 382 -35.92 3.92 10.92
CA GLU A 382 -34.63 4.01 10.18
C GLU A 382 -34.75 4.64 8.78
N GLY A 383 -35.97 4.97 8.33
CA GLY A 383 -36.20 5.68 7.08
C GLY A 383 -36.42 7.19 7.23
N LEU A 384 -36.50 7.69 8.47
CA LEU A 384 -36.84 9.08 8.80
C LEU A 384 -35.69 10.03 8.47
N LEU A 385 -34.44 9.63 8.71
CA LEU A 385 -33.25 10.44 8.53
C LEU A 385 -32.33 9.83 7.46
N THR A 386 -31.67 10.69 6.68
CA THR A 386 -30.56 10.28 5.82
C THR A 386 -29.50 11.38 5.79
N ILE A 387 -28.24 10.99 6.02
CA ILE A 387 -27.06 11.85 5.87
C ILE A 387 -26.39 11.54 4.53
N SER A 388 -26.14 12.57 3.71
CA SER A 388 -25.48 12.39 2.41
C SER A 388 -24.36 13.42 2.19
N ALA A 389 -23.19 12.94 1.76
CA ALA A 389 -22.12 13.81 1.28
C ALA A 389 -22.37 14.23 -0.18
N PRO A 390 -22.06 15.47 -0.60
CA PRO A 390 -22.03 15.83 -2.00
C PRO A 390 -20.94 15.02 -2.69
N LYS A 391 -21.26 14.52 -3.88
CA LYS A 391 -20.34 13.78 -4.74
C LYS A 391 -19.09 14.65 -4.97
N SER A 392 -17.94 14.21 -4.47
CA SER A 392 -16.66 14.90 -4.62
C SER A 392 -16.29 15.00 -6.11
N GLY A 393 -16.48 16.18 -6.70
CA GLY A 393 -16.19 16.41 -8.12
C GLY A 393 -16.64 17.74 -8.73
N GLY A 394 -17.46 18.54 -8.04
CA GLY A 394 -17.80 19.88 -8.50
C GLY A 394 -17.69 20.87 -7.34
N GLY A 395 -16.86 21.90 -7.49
CA GLY A 395 -16.79 22.99 -6.51
C GLY A 395 -18.19 23.53 -6.23
N VAL A 396 -18.54 23.66 -4.95
CA VAL A 396 -19.80 24.26 -4.51
C VAL A 396 -19.71 25.76 -4.73
N ALA A 397 -19.85 26.19 -5.98
CA ALA A 397 -20.27 27.54 -6.29
C ALA A 397 -21.80 27.49 -6.50
N SER A 398 -22.51 28.30 -5.71
CA SER A 398 -23.93 28.65 -5.86
C SER A 398 -24.95 27.74 -5.18
N ILE A 399 -25.05 27.83 -3.85
CA ILE A 399 -26.34 27.62 -3.13
C ILE A 399 -26.84 28.95 -2.51
N TYR A 400 -26.04 30.01 -2.49
CA TYR A 400 -26.47 31.33 -2.02
C TYR A 400 -26.76 32.25 -3.20
N GLY A 401 -27.99 32.77 -3.28
CA GLY A 401 -28.36 33.87 -4.19
C GLY A 401 -27.53 35.14 -3.93
N PRO A 402 -27.59 36.13 -4.85
CA PRO A 402 -26.59 37.19 -4.91
C PRO A 402 -26.81 38.22 -3.81
N ALA A 403 -26.05 38.14 -2.72
CA ALA A 403 -25.87 39.26 -1.80
C ALA A 403 -24.49 39.18 -1.13
N ALA A 404 -23.76 40.29 -1.22
CA ALA A 404 -22.54 40.64 -0.50
C ALA A 404 -21.28 39.81 -0.80
N ARG A 405 -20.47 40.37 -1.69
CA ARG A 405 -19.05 40.03 -1.90
C ARG A 405 -18.26 40.52 -0.68
N ALA A 406 -17.89 39.61 0.21
CA ALA A 406 -16.81 39.80 1.17
C ALA A 406 -15.73 38.75 0.87
N GLU A 407 -14.50 39.20 0.70
CA GLU A 407 -13.32 38.34 0.56
C GLU A 407 -13.12 37.56 1.85
N THR A 408 -13.53 36.29 1.86
CA THR A 408 -13.14 35.34 2.89
C THR A 408 -12.53 34.14 2.19
N THR A 409 -11.27 33.84 2.53
CA THR A 409 -10.58 32.59 2.19
C THR A 409 -11.52 31.41 2.43
N VAL A 410 -11.95 30.73 1.36
CA VAL A 410 -12.80 29.55 1.44
C VAL A 410 -11.95 28.41 2.02
N ALA A 411 -12.11 28.14 3.31
CA ALA A 411 -11.57 26.94 3.94
C ALA A 411 -12.17 25.70 3.24
N SER A 412 -11.33 24.72 2.90
CA SER A 412 -11.86 23.42 2.45
C SER A 412 -12.65 22.82 3.62
N GLY A 413 -13.93 22.57 3.36
CA GLY A 413 -14.85 22.02 4.33
C GLY A 413 -15.65 20.91 3.68
N SER A 414 -15.84 19.84 4.42
CA SER A 414 -16.72 18.74 4.05
C SER A 414 -18.17 19.19 4.26
N ALA A 415 -18.85 19.52 3.16
CA ALA A 415 -20.28 19.82 3.15
C ALA A 415 -21.09 18.52 3.22
N TRP A 416 -22.25 18.56 3.86
CA TRP A 416 -23.18 17.45 4.00
C TRP A 416 -24.61 17.94 3.86
N LEU A 417 -25.49 17.08 3.38
CA LEU A 417 -26.91 17.35 3.19
C LEU A 417 -27.74 16.37 4.02
N ILE A 418 -28.51 16.91 4.96
CA ILE A 418 -29.42 16.14 5.82
C ILE A 418 -30.81 16.18 5.18
N THR A 419 -31.37 15.00 4.92
CA THR A 419 -32.75 14.87 4.42
C THR A 419 -33.60 14.13 5.45
N ILE A 420 -34.78 14.68 5.74
CA ILE A 420 -35.77 14.06 6.62
C ILE A 420 -37.02 13.70 5.82
N LYS A 421 -37.46 12.46 5.93
CA LYS A 421 -38.68 11.96 5.27
C LYS A 421 -39.80 11.84 6.30
N VAL A 422 -40.77 12.74 6.22
CA VAL A 422 -42.00 12.68 7.03
C VAL A 422 -43.21 12.39 6.14
N PRO A 423 -44.26 11.74 6.67
CA PRO A 423 -45.52 11.61 5.94
C PRO A 423 -46.10 12.97 5.57
N ALA A 424 -46.72 13.09 4.39
CA ALA A 424 -47.30 14.35 3.89
C ALA A 424 -48.40 14.94 4.80
N THR A 425 -48.99 14.12 5.68
CA THR A 425 -49.98 14.53 6.68
C THR A 425 -49.37 14.93 8.03
N ASN A 426 -48.04 14.99 8.14
CA ASN A 426 -47.37 15.33 9.40
C ASN A 426 -47.61 16.79 9.79
N ALA A 427 -48.37 16.98 10.88
CA ALA A 427 -48.57 18.29 11.50
C ALA A 427 -47.70 18.50 12.76
N LYS A 428 -46.89 17.52 13.16
CA LYS A 428 -46.04 17.60 14.35
C LYS A 428 -44.71 18.27 14.01
N PRO A 429 -44.15 19.11 14.90
CA PRO A 429 -42.89 19.79 14.64
C PRO A 429 -41.76 18.80 14.37
N VAL A 430 -40.93 19.12 13.38
CA VAL A 430 -39.74 18.34 13.01
C VAL A 430 -38.51 19.03 13.61
N THR A 431 -37.78 18.32 14.46
CA THR A 431 -36.57 18.83 15.12
C THR A 431 -35.37 17.94 14.84
N ILE A 432 -34.23 18.56 14.56
CA ILE A 432 -32.92 17.93 14.41
C ILE A 432 -32.05 18.33 15.58
N LYS A 433 -31.31 17.39 16.16
CA LYS A 433 -30.20 17.64 17.07
C LYS A 433 -28.90 17.26 16.39
N VAL A 434 -27.91 18.14 16.46
CA VAL A 434 -26.56 17.89 15.96
C VAL A 434 -25.63 17.83 17.15
N LYS A 435 -24.85 16.76 17.27
CA LYS A 435 -23.80 16.58 18.27
C LYS A 435 -22.49 16.26 17.56
N TYR A 436 -21.37 16.81 18.00
CA TYR A 436 -20.08 16.63 17.32
C TYR A 436 -18.92 16.49 18.29
N GLY A 437 -17.87 15.80 17.84
CA GLY A 437 -16.63 15.59 18.58
C GLY A 437 -15.78 16.85 18.73
N ALA A 438 -14.74 16.77 19.56
CA ALA A 438 -13.94 17.94 19.97
C ALA A 438 -13.09 18.57 18.85
N ALA A 439 -12.83 17.84 17.75
CA ALA A 439 -12.09 18.35 16.61
C ALA A 439 -12.99 19.07 15.58
N LEU A 440 -14.30 19.12 15.82
CA LEU A 440 -15.29 19.74 14.95
C LEU A 440 -15.89 20.99 15.61
N HIS A 441 -16.37 21.92 14.77
CA HIS A 441 -17.08 23.12 15.22
C HIS A 441 -18.54 23.10 14.76
N TRP A 442 -19.33 24.06 15.26
CA TRP A 442 -20.72 24.22 14.84
C TRP A 442 -20.83 24.33 13.31
N PRO A 443 -21.59 23.45 12.64
CA PRO A 443 -21.49 23.29 11.19
C PRO A 443 -22.49 24.13 10.40
N ILE A 444 -23.28 24.98 11.05
CA ILE A 444 -24.33 25.77 10.41
C ILE A 444 -23.99 27.24 10.51
N THR A 445 -23.78 27.87 9.37
CA THR A 445 -23.54 29.31 9.26
C THR A 445 -24.80 30.02 8.78
N GLY A 446 -25.22 31.08 9.49
CA GLY A 446 -26.42 31.84 9.14
C GLY A 446 -27.73 31.10 9.42
N THR A 447 -28.80 31.52 8.73
CA THR A 447 -30.14 30.92 8.81
C THR A 447 -30.40 30.07 7.56
N PRO A 448 -30.30 28.74 7.63
CA PRO A 448 -30.61 27.88 6.49
C PRO A 448 -32.08 28.03 6.06
N ALA A 449 -32.34 27.95 4.75
CA ALA A 449 -33.69 28.06 4.21
C ALA A 449 -34.61 27.00 4.83
N GLY A 450 -35.80 27.41 5.29
CA GLY A 450 -36.76 26.50 5.90
C GLY A 450 -36.41 26.00 7.31
N TRP A 451 -35.34 26.50 7.95
CA TRP A 451 -34.86 26.00 9.24
C TRP A 451 -34.48 27.11 10.22
N THR A 452 -34.84 26.93 11.50
CA THR A 452 -34.39 27.75 12.61
C THR A 452 -33.44 26.94 13.48
N CYS A 453 -32.16 27.32 13.51
CA CYS A 453 -31.11 26.58 14.22
C CYS A 453 -30.52 27.38 15.39
N THR A 454 -30.31 26.71 16.52
CA THR A 454 -29.68 27.27 17.72
C THR A 454 -28.53 26.38 18.16
N LYS A 455 -27.35 27.00 18.37
CA LYS A 455 -26.19 26.31 18.97
C LYS A 455 -26.42 26.20 20.48
N ALA A 456 -26.17 25.04 21.06
CA ALA A 456 -26.27 24.85 22.49
C ALA A 456 -25.09 25.50 23.22
N ALA A 457 -25.31 25.88 24.48
CA ALA A 457 -24.31 26.53 25.33
C ALA A 457 -23.12 25.61 25.69
N ASP A 458 -23.26 24.29 25.49
CA ASP A 458 -22.21 23.30 25.70
C ASP A 458 -21.05 23.40 24.69
N GLY A 459 -21.23 24.18 23.61
CA GLY A 459 -20.26 24.33 22.54
C GLY A 459 -20.04 23.08 21.67
N LYS A 460 -20.80 22.00 21.89
CA LYS A 460 -20.64 20.67 21.27
C LYS A 460 -21.94 20.10 20.70
N SER A 461 -23.05 20.81 20.84
CA SER A 461 -24.31 20.45 20.23
C SER A 461 -25.13 21.65 19.77
N GLY A 462 -26.25 21.39 19.13
CA GLY A 462 -27.29 22.37 18.83
C GLY A 462 -28.51 21.70 18.21
N ALA A 463 -29.55 22.48 17.99
CA ALA A 463 -30.82 21.98 17.48
C ALA A 463 -31.36 22.86 16.35
N CYS A 464 -32.02 22.24 15.38
CA CYS A 464 -32.72 22.91 14.28
C CYS A 464 -34.18 22.49 14.26
N THR A 465 -35.09 23.42 13.98
CA THR A 465 -36.52 23.16 13.84
C THR A 465 -36.98 23.58 12.45
N ALA A 466 -37.73 22.71 11.77
CA ALA A 466 -38.23 22.99 10.43
C ALA A 466 -39.37 24.01 10.46
N ALA A 467 -39.37 24.97 9.54
CA ALA A 467 -40.44 25.93 9.36
C ALA A 467 -41.72 25.29 8.78
N ASN A 468 -41.56 24.28 7.92
CA ASN A 468 -42.67 23.49 7.37
C ASN A 468 -42.57 22.02 7.82
N PRO A 469 -43.34 21.59 8.84
CA PRO A 469 -43.25 20.22 9.36
C PRO A 469 -43.80 19.14 8.43
N ALA A 470 -44.65 19.48 7.45
CA ALA A 470 -45.24 18.51 6.52
C ALA A 470 -44.30 18.18 5.34
N SER A 471 -43.37 19.10 5.02
CA SER A 471 -42.39 18.97 3.96
C SER A 471 -41.13 19.76 4.32
N PRO A 472 -40.27 19.25 5.23
CA PRO A 472 -39.06 19.93 5.64
C PRO A 472 -38.09 20.07 4.45
N GLU A 473 -37.49 21.25 4.31
CA GLU A 473 -36.41 21.47 3.33
C GLU A 473 -35.16 20.68 3.72
N MET A 474 -34.27 20.41 2.77
CA MET A 474 -32.98 19.76 3.07
C MET A 474 -32.11 20.72 3.89
N LEU A 475 -31.46 20.22 4.95
CA LEU A 475 -30.61 21.02 5.81
C LEU A 475 -29.13 20.84 5.40
N PRO A 476 -28.48 21.84 4.78
CA PRO A 476 -27.05 21.80 4.52
C PRO A 476 -26.27 22.08 5.81
N ILE A 477 -25.24 21.28 6.07
CA ILE A 477 -24.27 21.51 7.14
C ILE A 477 -22.85 21.45 6.55
N THR A 478 -21.90 22.16 7.13
CA THR A 478 -20.51 22.15 6.66
C THR A 478 -19.56 22.17 7.85
N PHE A 479 -18.69 21.18 7.91
CA PHE A 479 -17.58 21.14 8.86
C PHE A 479 -16.30 21.52 8.13
N ALA A 480 -15.43 22.32 8.75
CA ALA A 480 -14.06 22.43 8.27
C ALA A 480 -13.38 21.05 8.34
N ASP A 481 -12.47 20.78 7.40
CA ASP A 481 -11.74 19.52 7.41
C ASP A 481 -10.90 19.42 8.70
N PRO A 482 -11.04 18.33 9.49
CA PRO A 482 -10.36 18.21 10.76
C PRO A 482 -8.85 18.12 10.55
N THR A 483 -8.09 18.88 11.34
CA THR A 483 -6.62 18.92 11.29
C THR A 483 -5.96 17.79 12.11
N GLY A 484 -6.77 16.93 12.73
CA GLY A 484 -6.34 15.82 13.59
C GLY A 484 -7.45 15.34 14.52
N GLY A 485 -7.07 14.75 15.65
CA GLY A 485 -8.00 14.19 16.66
C GLY A 485 -8.33 12.71 16.43
N SER A 486 -8.85 12.05 17.47
CA SER A 486 -9.29 10.66 17.37
C SER A 486 -10.46 10.51 16.38
N ALA A 487 -10.84 9.27 16.07
CA ALA A 487 -12.07 9.05 15.28
C ALA A 487 -13.28 9.68 15.98
N VAL A 488 -13.39 9.51 17.30
CA VAL A 488 -14.47 10.06 18.14
C VAL A 488 -14.50 11.58 18.08
N ASP A 489 -13.34 12.24 18.06
CA ASP A 489 -13.27 13.69 17.98
C ASP A 489 -13.72 14.25 16.63
N ARG A 490 -13.72 13.41 15.59
CA ARG A 490 -14.11 13.74 14.21
C ARG A 490 -15.46 13.17 13.80
N THR A 491 -16.17 12.51 14.72
CA THR A 491 -17.52 11.99 14.49
C THR A 491 -18.55 13.07 14.83
N PHE A 492 -19.59 13.16 14.01
CA PHE A 492 -20.81 13.88 14.35
C PHE A 492 -22.01 12.94 14.27
N THR A 493 -23.00 13.22 15.12
CA THR A 493 -24.26 12.48 15.23
C THR A 493 -25.41 13.45 14.99
N ILE A 494 -26.36 13.02 14.19
CA ILE A 494 -27.57 13.76 13.87
C ILE A 494 -28.75 12.92 14.34
N SER A 495 -29.61 13.52 15.15
CA SER A 495 -30.83 12.87 15.63
C SER A 495 -32.04 13.65 15.16
N ALA A 496 -32.96 13.01 14.47
CA ALA A 496 -34.21 13.59 13.98
C ALA A 496 -35.40 13.13 14.83
N LYS A 497 -36.38 14.02 15.00
CA LYS A 497 -37.65 13.71 15.67
C LYS A 497 -38.82 14.40 14.96
N ALA A 498 -39.86 13.64 14.66
CA ALA A 498 -41.12 14.12 14.10
C ALA A 498 -42.30 13.50 14.86
N GLY A 499 -42.86 14.23 15.82
CA GLY A 499 -43.89 13.68 16.72
C GLY A 499 -43.36 12.52 17.56
N ARG A 500 -43.83 11.30 17.27
CA ARG A 500 -43.37 10.05 17.91
C ARG A 500 -42.23 9.37 17.14
N LEU A 501 -42.03 9.70 15.87
CA LEU A 501 -40.95 9.14 15.05
C LEU A 501 -39.60 9.72 15.49
N TYR A 502 -38.59 8.86 15.60
CA TYR A 502 -37.23 9.22 15.95
C TYR A 502 -36.22 8.35 15.18
N ASP A 503 -35.11 8.96 14.80
CA ASP A 503 -34.00 8.30 14.09
C ASP A 503 -32.68 9.04 14.39
N ASP A 504 -31.56 8.32 14.40
CA ASP A 504 -30.23 8.89 14.64
C ASP A 504 -29.12 8.23 13.83
N ASP A 505 -28.44 9.06 13.05
CA ASP A 505 -27.33 8.67 12.18
C ASP A 505 -26.03 9.33 12.64
N SER A 506 -24.89 8.65 12.44
CA SER A 506 -23.57 9.19 12.76
C SER A 506 -22.58 8.98 11.63
N GLU A 507 -21.71 9.96 11.42
CA GLU A 507 -20.72 9.95 10.35
C GLU A 507 -19.38 10.52 10.84
N THR A 508 -18.27 10.04 10.29
CA THR A 508 -16.92 10.42 10.76
C THR A 508 -16.09 11.05 9.65
N LEU A 509 -15.63 12.28 9.88
CA LEU A 509 -14.81 12.99 8.90
C LEU A 509 -13.40 12.39 8.80
N VAL A 510 -12.95 12.17 7.56
CA VAL A 510 -11.59 11.73 7.26
C VAL A 510 -10.64 12.93 7.36
N ALA A 511 -9.64 12.84 8.25
CA ALA A 511 -8.55 13.81 8.33
C ALA A 511 -7.43 13.40 7.35
N PRO A 512 -6.93 14.31 6.51
CA PRO A 512 -5.79 14.01 5.63
C PRO A 512 -4.52 13.79 6.47
N PRO A 513 -3.56 12.96 5.98
CA PRO A 513 -2.25 12.87 6.60
C PRO A 513 -1.52 14.21 6.48
N ARG A 514 -0.80 14.61 7.53
CA ARG A 514 -0.06 15.89 7.58
C ARG A 514 1.36 15.73 8.07
N THR A 515 2.22 16.67 7.68
CA THR A 515 3.58 16.81 8.22
C THR A 515 3.59 17.69 9.46
N ASP A 516 4.43 17.35 10.44
CA ASP A 516 4.62 18.14 11.66
C ASP A 516 6.09 18.10 12.06
N GLU A 517 6.84 19.16 11.73
CA GLU A 517 8.29 19.29 11.96
C GLU A 517 8.71 19.27 13.44
N ASN A 518 7.75 19.28 14.38
CA ASN A 518 8.02 19.15 15.80
C ASN A 518 7.79 17.72 16.32
N LEU A 519 7.40 16.79 15.45
CA LEU A 519 7.12 15.41 15.84
C LEU A 519 8.41 14.65 16.13
N LEU A 520 9.42 14.79 15.29
CA LEU A 520 10.71 14.12 15.41
C LEU A 520 11.80 15.11 15.82
N LYS A 521 12.77 14.63 16.59
CA LYS A 521 13.98 15.37 16.91
C LYS A 521 15.18 14.44 16.92
N LEU A 522 16.16 14.75 16.08
CA LEU A 522 17.49 14.17 16.10
C LEU A 522 18.39 14.99 17.06
N SER A 523 19.03 14.34 18.02
CA SER A 523 19.97 15.01 18.92
C SER A 523 21.24 14.18 19.17
N PRO A 524 22.41 14.81 19.36
CA PRO A 524 23.64 14.09 19.66
C PRO A 524 23.56 13.39 21.02
N GLY A 525 23.95 12.12 21.07
CA GLY A 525 24.09 11.34 22.30
C GLY A 525 25.42 11.62 23.00
N LYS A 526 25.57 11.14 24.25
CA LYS A 526 26.80 11.32 25.04
C LYS A 526 27.98 10.65 24.30
N ALA A 527 29.06 11.41 24.11
CA ALA A 527 30.13 11.12 23.18
C ALA A 527 30.86 9.79 23.46
N ASP A 528 30.91 8.93 22.45
CA ASP A 528 31.95 7.93 22.27
C ASP A 528 32.74 8.33 21.02
N ALA A 529 34.03 8.05 21.03
CA ALA A 529 35.00 8.45 20.02
C ALA A 529 34.76 7.78 18.67
N ASP A 530 34.34 6.53 18.70
CA ASP A 530 34.31 5.62 17.55
C ASP A 530 32.88 5.39 17.02
N VAL A 531 31.87 5.97 17.70
CA VAL A 531 30.45 5.73 17.40
C VAL A 531 29.66 7.04 17.44
N HIS A 532 29.05 7.42 16.32
CA HIS A 532 28.13 8.55 16.30
C HIS A 532 26.82 8.17 16.98
N TYR A 533 26.68 8.54 18.25
CA TYR A 533 25.45 8.36 19.00
C TYR A 533 24.43 9.44 18.65
N ARG A 534 23.21 9.00 18.33
CA ARG A 534 22.05 9.86 18.08
C ARG A 534 20.89 9.40 18.94
N VAL A 535 20.23 10.37 19.56
CA VAL A 535 19.01 10.17 20.33
C VAL A 535 17.85 10.66 19.48
N LEU A 536 17.05 9.70 19.01
CA LEU A 536 15.84 9.92 18.23
C LEU A 536 14.68 10.08 19.21
N THR A 537 14.10 11.28 19.27
CA THR A 537 12.97 11.58 20.16
C THR A 537 11.74 11.86 19.35
N VAL A 538 10.62 11.23 19.72
CA VAL A 538 9.30 11.55 19.16
C VAL A 538 8.51 12.30 20.22
N ALA A 539 7.95 13.46 19.89
CA ALA A 539 7.13 14.26 20.81
C ALA A 539 5.99 13.41 21.41
N PRO A 540 5.53 13.61 22.65
CA PRO A 540 4.40 12.86 23.21
C PRO A 540 3.05 13.27 22.59
N GLY A 541 2.01 12.44 22.74
CA GLY A 541 0.64 12.79 22.36
C GLY A 541 -0.39 11.81 22.90
N THR A 542 -1.54 12.30 23.37
CA THR A 542 -2.54 11.49 24.08
C THR A 542 -3.32 10.54 23.17
N ASP A 543 -3.43 10.85 21.88
CA ASP A 543 -4.37 10.18 20.96
C ASP A 543 -3.66 9.26 19.96
N ARG A 544 -2.47 8.78 20.32
CA ARG A 544 -1.61 8.00 19.42
C ARG A 544 -1.86 6.51 19.61
N ALA A 545 -2.47 5.89 18.61
CA ALA A 545 -2.63 4.44 18.58
C ALA A 545 -1.31 3.70 18.32
N GLN A 546 -0.42 4.30 17.51
CA GLN A 546 0.86 3.72 17.14
C GLN A 546 1.86 4.83 16.78
N VAL A 547 3.13 4.61 17.12
CA VAL A 547 4.27 5.43 16.68
C VAL A 547 5.30 4.50 16.06
N THR A 548 5.71 4.81 14.83
CA THR A 548 6.72 4.03 14.08
C THR A 548 7.81 4.96 13.57
N LEU A 549 9.06 4.56 13.71
CA LEU A 549 10.23 5.17 13.10
C LEU A 549 10.73 4.26 11.98
N LYS A 550 11.02 4.82 10.81
CA LYS A 550 11.72 4.14 9.72
C LYS A 550 13.08 4.80 9.52
N ILE A 551 14.14 4.00 9.56
CA ILE A 551 15.51 4.48 9.45
C ILE A 551 16.07 4.05 8.11
N THR A 552 16.51 5.00 7.30
CA THR A 552 17.23 4.76 6.05
C THR A 552 18.63 5.34 6.17
N TYR A 553 19.61 4.68 5.56
CA TYR A 553 21.01 5.05 5.71
C TYR A 553 21.80 4.63 4.48
N GLY A 554 22.85 5.39 4.18
CA GLY A 554 23.75 5.17 3.05
C GLY A 554 24.57 3.89 3.17
N ALA A 555 25.23 3.51 2.08
CA ALA A 555 25.91 2.21 1.93
C ALA A 555 27.08 1.97 2.91
N SER A 556 27.63 3.02 3.51
CA SER A 556 28.71 2.90 4.50
C SER A 556 28.18 2.76 5.92
N LEU A 557 26.88 2.95 6.16
CA LEU A 557 26.29 2.81 7.48
C LEU A 557 25.63 1.43 7.60
N SER A 558 25.58 0.91 8.82
CA SER A 558 24.87 -0.33 9.16
C SER A 558 23.71 -0.03 10.11
N TRP A 559 22.90 -1.06 10.40
CA TRP A 559 21.75 -0.92 11.28
C TRP A 559 22.18 -0.40 12.66
N PRO A 560 21.71 0.78 13.09
CA PRO A 560 22.30 1.48 14.22
C PRO A 560 21.64 1.16 15.56
N ILE A 561 20.60 0.32 15.59
CA ILE A 561 19.82 0.06 16.80
C ILE A 561 20.21 -1.29 17.39
N ALA A 562 20.42 -1.33 18.70
CA ALA A 562 20.64 -2.58 19.43
C ALA A 562 19.46 -3.56 19.26
N ALA A 563 19.70 -4.86 19.44
CA ALA A 563 18.68 -5.90 19.21
C ALA A 563 17.40 -5.70 20.05
N ASN A 564 17.52 -5.22 21.30
CA ASN A 564 16.41 -5.03 22.23
C ASN A 564 16.44 -3.63 22.87
N PRO A 565 16.04 -2.58 22.15
CA PRO A 565 16.02 -1.23 22.68
C PRO A 565 14.88 -1.04 23.69
N ALA A 566 15.16 -0.38 24.82
CA ALA A 566 14.16 -0.15 25.85
C ALA A 566 12.99 0.70 25.32
N GLY A 567 11.76 0.21 25.47
CA GLY A 567 10.54 0.92 25.05
C GLY A 567 10.21 0.82 23.56
N TRP A 568 10.97 0.03 22.78
CA TRP A 568 10.81 -0.09 21.33
C TRP A 568 10.90 -1.55 20.86
N LYS A 569 10.12 -1.87 19.82
CA LYS A 569 10.25 -3.12 19.07
C LYS A 569 10.80 -2.80 17.69
N CYS A 570 12.04 -3.23 17.41
CA CYS A 570 12.74 -2.92 16.18
C CYS A 570 12.93 -4.16 15.30
N ASN A 571 12.90 -3.95 13.98
CA ASN A 571 13.17 -4.97 12.97
C ASN A 571 14.19 -4.41 11.97
N GLN A 572 15.36 -5.04 11.93
CA GLN A 572 16.48 -4.65 11.08
C GLN A 572 16.19 -4.85 9.59
N THR A 573 15.46 -5.92 9.22
CA THR A 573 15.12 -6.24 7.84
C THR A 573 14.21 -5.18 7.23
N THR A 574 13.19 -4.75 7.99
CA THR A 574 12.26 -3.68 7.57
C THR A 574 12.79 -2.29 7.87
N LYS A 575 13.91 -2.19 8.62
CA LYS A 575 14.51 -0.96 9.13
C LYS A 575 13.53 -0.07 9.91
N THR A 576 12.62 -0.69 10.67
CA THR A 576 11.57 0.00 11.41
C THR A 576 11.63 -0.28 12.91
N CYS A 577 11.21 0.70 13.70
CA CYS A 577 11.08 0.62 15.15
C CYS A 577 9.70 1.14 15.56
N THR A 578 8.94 0.33 16.29
CA THR A 578 7.61 0.68 16.80
C THR A 578 7.67 0.91 18.30
N ALA A 579 7.13 2.03 18.78
CA ALA A 579 7.10 2.34 20.20
C ALA A 579 6.14 1.40 20.95
N LEU A 580 6.58 0.85 22.08
CA LEU A 580 5.73 0.04 22.96
C LEU A 580 4.72 0.90 23.75
N THR A 581 5.03 2.19 23.92
CA THR A 581 4.14 3.17 24.56
C THR A 581 3.94 4.37 23.62
N PRO A 582 3.01 4.29 22.66
CA PRO A 582 2.84 5.31 21.61
C PRO A 582 2.48 6.71 22.10
N THR A 583 1.82 6.80 23.27
CA THR A 583 1.39 8.09 23.83
C THR A 583 2.54 8.90 24.44
N ARG A 584 3.60 8.21 24.89
CA ARG A 584 4.84 8.80 25.39
C ARG A 584 6.01 7.90 25.02
N PRO A 585 6.48 7.96 23.77
CA PRO A 585 7.59 7.12 23.30
C PRO A 585 8.86 7.38 24.12
N ALA A 586 9.58 6.31 24.49
CA ALA A 586 10.90 6.45 25.10
C ALA A 586 11.90 7.00 24.06
N PRO A 587 12.98 7.68 24.47
CA PRO A 587 14.06 8.04 23.55
C PRO A 587 14.68 6.78 22.93
N LEU A 588 14.88 6.78 21.60
CA LEU A 588 15.54 5.67 20.89
C LEU A 588 16.99 6.04 20.60
N TYR A 589 17.92 5.18 20.99
CA TYR A 589 19.36 5.39 20.80
C TYR A 589 19.85 4.67 19.55
N ALA A 590 20.51 5.42 18.67
CA ALA A 590 21.12 4.93 17.44
C ALA A 590 22.63 5.14 17.48
N ALA A 591 23.38 4.08 17.17
CA ALA A 591 24.83 4.01 17.13
C ALA A 591 25.26 3.76 15.68
N PHE A 592 25.81 4.77 15.02
CA PHE A 592 26.29 4.62 13.64
C PHE A 592 27.81 4.39 13.62
N PRO A 593 28.27 3.17 13.27
CA PRO A 593 29.67 2.96 12.93
C PRO A 593 29.92 3.63 11.57
N VAL A 594 30.91 4.53 11.49
CA VAL A 594 31.25 5.24 10.24
C VAL A 594 32.57 4.68 9.70
N PRO A 595 32.56 3.97 8.55
CA PRO A 595 33.76 3.51 7.87
C PRO A 595 34.56 4.66 7.25
N GLN A 596 35.87 4.43 7.13
CA GLN A 596 36.83 5.31 6.45
C GLN A 596 36.40 5.62 5.00
N ASP A 597 36.70 6.83 4.55
CA ASP A 597 36.65 7.25 3.14
C ASP A 597 35.34 7.00 2.40
N SER A 598 34.24 7.44 3.00
CA SER A 598 32.90 7.33 2.43
C SER A 598 32.36 8.69 1.96
N SER A 599 31.68 8.67 0.80
CA SER A 599 31.04 9.88 0.26
C SER A 599 30.00 10.44 1.23
N ALA A 600 29.70 11.74 1.14
CA ALA A 600 28.68 12.37 1.99
C ALA A 600 27.33 11.63 1.92
N ALA A 601 26.93 11.16 0.74
CA ALA A 601 25.72 10.35 0.55
C ALA A 601 25.78 9.00 1.28
N ALA A 602 26.95 8.35 1.29
CA ALA A 602 27.14 7.07 1.97
C ALA A 602 27.11 7.19 3.51
N ARG A 603 27.37 8.39 4.06
CA ARG A 603 27.32 8.74 5.50
C ARG A 603 26.05 9.48 5.93
N THR A 604 25.10 9.64 5.03
CA THR A 604 23.82 10.29 5.34
C THR A 604 22.82 9.24 5.80
N TYR A 605 22.07 9.56 6.86
CA TYR A 605 20.91 8.78 7.28
C TYR A 605 19.68 9.69 7.36
N SER A 606 18.50 9.08 7.19
CA SER A 606 17.21 9.74 7.30
C SER A 606 16.29 8.92 8.18
N VAL A 607 15.54 9.59 9.05
CA VAL A 607 14.58 9.00 9.98
C VAL A 607 13.21 9.58 9.69
N SER A 608 12.27 8.72 9.32
CA SER A 608 10.87 9.09 9.15
C SER A 608 10.06 8.62 10.35
N ALA A 609 9.42 9.54 11.06
CA ALA A 609 8.46 9.26 12.12
C ALA A 609 7.02 9.27 11.58
N THR A 610 6.20 8.34 12.05
CA THR A 610 4.77 8.29 11.75
C THR A 610 3.99 7.98 13.02
N ALA A 611 3.07 8.87 13.38
CA ALA A 611 2.19 8.79 14.54
C ALA A 611 0.74 8.99 14.11
N GLY A 612 0.07 7.90 13.71
CA GLY A 612 -1.27 7.96 13.12
C GLY A 612 -1.25 8.70 11.77
N LEU A 613 -1.91 9.86 11.72
CA LEU A 613 -1.98 10.72 10.52
C LEU A 613 -0.89 11.78 10.45
N VAL A 614 -0.03 11.88 11.48
CA VAL A 614 1.06 12.86 11.52
C VAL A 614 2.38 12.17 11.18
N SER A 615 3.17 12.78 10.31
CA SER A 615 4.50 12.28 9.94
C SER A 615 5.54 13.39 9.94
N ASP A 616 6.80 13.00 10.06
CA ASP A 616 7.93 13.91 10.03
C ASP A 616 9.16 13.14 9.52
N THR A 617 10.08 13.82 8.83
CA THR A 617 11.29 13.17 8.29
C THR A 617 12.48 14.10 8.37
N ASP A 618 13.43 13.72 9.23
CA ASP A 618 14.70 14.41 9.39
C ASP A 618 15.83 13.62 8.72
N SER A 619 16.86 14.32 8.27
CA SER A 619 18.07 13.71 7.71
C SER A 619 19.33 14.39 8.25
N GLU A 620 20.39 13.62 8.46
CA GLU A 620 21.67 14.13 8.95
C GLU A 620 22.84 13.41 8.25
N THR A 621 23.90 14.16 7.93
CA THR A 621 25.15 13.62 7.38
C THR A 621 26.23 13.58 8.47
N LEU A 622 26.74 12.39 8.77
CA LEU A 622 27.76 12.19 9.81
C LEU A 622 29.13 12.69 9.34
N ALA A 623 29.90 13.33 10.23
CA ALA A 623 31.26 13.81 9.95
C ALA A 623 32.24 12.64 9.68
N PRO A 624 33.26 12.82 8.80
CA PRO A 624 34.22 11.77 8.50
C PRO A 624 35.24 11.60 9.64
N THR A 625 35.79 10.39 9.79
CA THR A 625 36.95 10.10 10.65
C THR A 625 38.23 10.48 9.90
N GLN A 626 39.07 11.36 10.44
CA GLN A 626 40.27 11.87 9.76
C GLN A 626 41.49 10.98 10.07
N LEU A 627 42.32 10.69 9.05
CA LEU A 627 43.64 10.07 9.26
C LEU A 627 44.58 11.10 9.91
N ASP A 628 45.23 10.72 11.00
CA ASP A 628 46.23 11.55 11.70
C ASP A 628 47.49 10.70 11.94
N GLU A 629 48.43 10.73 11.00
CA GLU A 629 49.72 9.98 11.07
C GLU A 629 50.61 10.35 12.28
N SER A 630 50.20 11.34 13.08
CA SER A 630 50.89 11.69 14.34
C SER A 630 50.28 11.00 15.56
N LEU A 631 49.11 10.38 15.43
CA LEU A 631 48.35 9.81 16.55
C LEU A 631 49.04 8.58 17.13
N LEU A 632 49.59 7.68 16.31
CA LEU A 632 50.21 6.43 16.72
C LEU A 632 51.68 6.39 16.34
N ARG A 633 52.53 5.95 17.28
CA ARG A 633 53.92 5.63 16.97
C ARG A 633 54.34 4.33 17.63
N ILE A 634 54.80 3.37 16.83
CA ILE A 634 55.40 2.13 17.34
C ILE A 634 56.89 2.37 17.62
N VAL A 635 57.25 2.48 18.91
CA VAL A 635 58.64 2.68 19.32
C VAL A 635 59.34 1.33 19.50
N THR A 636 60.44 1.15 18.76
CA THR A 636 61.33 -0.01 18.89
C THR A 636 62.49 0.35 19.83
N PRO A 637 62.71 -0.40 20.93
CA PRO A 637 63.88 -0.21 21.80
C PRO A 637 65.18 -0.45 21.03
N ASP A 638 66.28 0.20 21.44
CA ASP A 638 67.61 -0.15 20.96
C ASP A 638 67.89 -1.62 21.31
N PRO A 639 68.32 -2.48 20.36
CA PRO A 639 68.66 -3.88 20.62
C PRO A 639 69.68 -4.09 21.74
N ARG A 640 70.45 -3.06 22.12
CA ARG A 640 71.42 -3.09 23.23
C ARG A 640 70.80 -2.80 24.60
N GLN A 641 69.55 -2.36 24.66
CA GLN A 641 68.83 -1.95 25.86
C GLN A 641 67.56 -2.76 26.12
N ASP A 642 67.24 -3.76 25.28
CA ASP A 642 66.10 -4.66 25.50
C ASP A 642 66.46 -5.70 26.57
N PRO A 643 65.79 -5.74 27.74
CA PRO A 643 66.21 -6.57 28.88
C PRO A 643 66.04 -8.08 28.65
N ASN A 644 65.43 -8.53 27.55
CA ASN A 644 65.23 -9.95 27.25
C ASN A 644 65.55 -10.27 25.76
N PRO A 645 66.58 -11.08 25.46
CA PRO A 645 66.94 -11.43 24.09
C PRO A 645 65.91 -12.32 23.36
N PHE A 646 64.91 -12.85 24.08
CA PHE A 646 63.87 -13.73 23.54
C PHE A 646 62.48 -13.08 23.47
N VAL A 647 62.30 -11.89 24.05
CA VAL A 647 61.01 -11.18 24.10
C VAL A 647 61.23 -9.75 23.64
N TYR A 648 60.61 -9.40 22.52
CA TYR A 648 60.69 -8.05 21.96
C TYR A 648 59.65 -7.16 22.63
N ASN A 649 60.11 -6.11 23.30
CA ASN A 649 59.23 -5.06 23.82
C ASN A 649 58.90 -4.06 22.69
N ARG A 650 57.61 -3.70 22.56
CA ARG A 650 57.17 -2.63 21.66
C ARG A 650 56.28 -1.68 22.43
N PHE A 651 56.68 -0.42 22.48
CA PHE A 651 55.92 0.64 23.13
C PHE A 651 55.06 1.35 22.09
N LEU A 652 53.75 1.27 22.25
CA LEU A 652 52.80 2.02 21.44
C LEU A 652 52.55 3.36 22.13
N VAL A 653 52.99 4.45 21.50
CA VAL A 653 52.80 5.80 22.01
C VAL A 653 51.64 6.44 21.26
N ILE A 654 50.70 6.99 22.02
CA ILE A 654 49.54 7.71 21.49
C ILE A 654 49.70 9.20 21.77
N GLN A 655 49.54 10.05 20.75
CA GLN A 655 49.72 11.49 20.87
C GLN A 655 48.44 12.29 20.68
N GLY A 656 48.24 13.30 21.53
CA GLY A 656 47.20 14.30 21.36
C GLY A 656 45.75 13.81 21.52
N ALA A 657 45.48 12.58 21.94
CA ALA A 657 44.13 12.07 22.10
C ALA A 657 43.35 12.82 23.20
N THR A 658 42.03 12.97 23.05
CA THR A 658 41.18 13.57 24.10
C THR A 658 39.98 12.68 24.31
N GLY A 659 40.14 11.64 25.14
CA GLY A 659 39.11 10.64 25.41
C GLY A 659 39.67 9.22 25.40
N ARG A 660 38.75 8.25 25.29
CA ARG A 660 39.09 6.84 25.16
C ARG A 660 39.93 6.61 23.89
N VAL A 661 40.90 5.71 24.02
CA VAL A 661 41.71 5.22 22.90
C VAL A 661 41.50 3.73 22.77
N THR A 662 41.21 3.29 21.54
CA THR A 662 41.08 1.88 21.18
C THR A 662 42.24 1.49 20.26
N LEU A 663 42.85 0.34 20.52
CA LEU A 663 43.92 -0.26 19.74
C LEU A 663 43.45 -1.61 19.18
N GLU A 664 43.40 -1.72 17.87
CA GLU A 664 43.27 -3.00 17.18
C GLU A 664 44.66 -3.51 16.78
N ILE A 665 45.05 -4.65 17.34
CA ILE A 665 46.37 -5.23 17.16
C ILE A 665 46.23 -6.53 16.38
N ALA A 666 46.90 -6.61 15.23
CA ALA A 666 46.95 -7.80 14.38
C ALA A 666 48.41 -8.21 14.13
N TRP A 667 48.69 -9.51 14.10
CA TRP A 667 50.05 -9.99 13.94
C TRP A 667 50.20 -11.21 13.03
N GLY A 668 51.39 -11.36 12.46
CA GLY A 668 51.77 -12.44 11.58
C GLY A 668 51.87 -13.82 12.26
N ARG A 669 51.84 -14.88 11.46
CA ARG A 669 51.80 -16.28 11.91
C ARG A 669 53.00 -16.77 12.72
N LYS A 670 54.12 -16.05 12.68
CA LYS A 670 55.36 -16.39 13.38
C LYS A 670 55.58 -15.51 14.62
N LEU A 671 54.60 -14.68 14.97
CA LEU A 671 54.57 -13.91 16.21
C LEU A 671 53.57 -14.50 17.19
N SER A 672 53.93 -14.47 18.47
CA SER A 672 53.01 -14.76 19.57
C SER A 672 52.96 -13.58 20.52
N PHE A 673 51.76 -13.07 20.76
CA PHE A 673 51.47 -12.00 21.71
C PHE A 673 51.48 -12.56 23.13
N LEU A 674 52.44 -12.10 23.94
CA LEU A 674 52.73 -12.62 25.28
C LEU A 674 52.13 -11.77 26.41
N SER A 675 51.49 -10.64 26.09
CA SER A 675 51.16 -9.57 27.04
C SER A 675 50.86 -10.00 28.48
N ASN A 676 51.61 -9.44 29.42
CA ASN A 676 51.09 -9.17 30.75
C ASN A 676 50.17 -7.95 30.69
N VAL A 677 49.11 -7.96 31.49
CA VAL A 677 48.14 -6.86 31.58
C VAL A 677 48.87 -5.61 32.05
N ASP A 678 49.10 -4.67 31.13
CA ASP A 678 49.78 -3.43 31.43
C ASP A 678 48.87 -2.56 32.33
N PRO A 679 49.35 -2.02 33.46
CA PRO A 679 48.49 -1.30 34.40
C PRO A 679 47.80 -0.09 33.76
N GLY A 680 46.48 -0.15 33.59
CA GLY A 680 45.66 0.91 32.99
C GLY A 680 45.15 0.62 31.58
N TRP A 681 45.49 -0.52 30.99
CA TRP A 681 44.95 -1.00 29.71
C TRP A 681 44.09 -2.24 29.92
N THR A 682 42.97 -2.30 29.21
CA THR A 682 42.11 -3.49 29.19
C THR A 682 42.18 -4.12 27.81
N CYS A 683 42.53 -5.40 27.72
CA CYS A 683 42.65 -6.11 26.45
C CYS A 683 41.70 -7.32 26.40
N SER A 684 41.04 -7.50 25.27
CA SER A 684 40.28 -8.71 24.93
C SER A 684 40.91 -9.39 23.71
N ARG A 685 40.97 -10.73 23.73
CA ARG A 685 41.35 -11.51 22.55
C ARG A 685 40.14 -11.62 21.63
N SER A 686 40.36 -11.40 20.33
CA SER A 686 39.35 -11.65 19.30
C SER A 686 39.09 -13.16 19.16
N THR A 687 38.02 -13.54 18.48
CA THR A 687 37.80 -14.93 18.04
C THR A 687 38.87 -15.38 17.04
N ASP A 688 39.51 -14.43 16.35
CA ASP A 688 40.72 -14.65 15.56
C ASP A 688 41.95 -14.75 16.48
N ILE A 689 42.62 -15.90 16.46
CA ILE A 689 43.79 -16.21 17.28
C ILE A 689 44.97 -15.24 17.09
N ARG A 690 44.95 -14.40 16.05
CA ARG A 690 46.01 -13.42 15.73
C ARG A 690 45.56 -11.96 15.84
N ARG A 691 44.48 -11.70 16.57
CA ARG A 691 44.01 -10.35 16.84
C ARG A 691 43.70 -10.13 18.32
N ALA A 692 43.96 -8.92 18.79
CA ALA A 692 43.59 -8.45 20.11
C ALA A 692 43.06 -7.01 20.01
N THR A 693 42.10 -6.69 20.85
CA THR A 693 41.59 -5.33 20.99
C THR A 693 41.92 -4.85 22.39
N CYS A 694 42.64 -3.73 22.50
CA CYS A 694 43.00 -3.12 23.76
C CYS A 694 42.43 -1.70 23.85
N TRP A 695 42.00 -1.27 25.02
CA TRP A 695 41.49 0.09 25.21
C TRP A 695 41.89 0.68 26.56
N THR A 696 41.93 2.01 26.62
CA THR A 696 42.15 2.77 27.85
C THR A 696 41.37 4.09 27.83
N ASP A 697 40.94 4.53 29.01
CA ASP A 697 40.40 5.88 29.22
C ASP A 697 41.51 6.90 29.55
N HIS A 698 42.75 6.44 29.78
CA HIS A 698 43.91 7.24 30.15
C HIS A 698 45.17 6.81 29.38
N TYR A 699 45.38 7.38 28.19
CA TYR A 699 46.50 7.05 27.30
C TYR A 699 47.85 7.67 27.70
N THR A 700 47.94 8.31 28.87
CA THR A 700 49.14 9.06 29.31
C THR A 700 50.39 8.19 29.50
N ARG A 701 50.25 6.86 29.45
CA ARG A 701 51.35 5.90 29.48
C ARG A 701 51.39 5.11 28.17
N PRO A 702 52.59 4.81 27.64
CA PRO A 702 52.73 3.91 26.49
C PRO A 702 52.12 2.54 26.81
N PHE A 703 51.52 1.89 25.81
CA PHE A 703 51.16 0.47 25.92
C PHE A 703 52.39 -0.37 25.61
N ASN A 704 52.89 -1.12 26.58
CA ASN A 704 53.95 -2.09 26.40
C ASN A 704 53.37 -3.42 25.91
N SER A 705 53.86 -3.87 24.76
CA SER A 705 53.50 -5.16 24.19
C SER A 705 54.72 -6.06 24.06
N GLU A 706 54.58 -7.29 24.58
CA GLU A 706 55.62 -8.31 24.56
C GLU A 706 55.36 -9.35 23.47
N TRP A 707 56.39 -9.64 22.67
CA TRP A 707 56.29 -10.51 21.50
C TRP A 707 57.41 -11.55 21.48
N ALA A 708 57.04 -12.81 21.30
CA ALA A 708 58.00 -13.85 20.87
C ALA A 708 57.91 -14.05 19.36
N ALA A 709 59.08 -14.12 18.71
CA ALA A 709 59.19 -14.24 17.25
C ALA A 709 59.98 -15.49 16.84
N TRP A 710 59.37 -16.29 15.96
CA TRP A 710 59.97 -17.48 15.36
C TRP A 710 60.70 -17.15 14.05
N PRO A 711 61.65 -18.00 13.61
CA PRO A 711 62.32 -17.81 12.32
C PRO A 711 61.34 -17.64 11.16
N GLY A 712 61.54 -16.58 10.37
CA GLY A 712 60.67 -16.19 9.25
C GLY A 712 60.98 -14.80 8.73
N SER A 713 60.36 -14.42 7.60
CA SER A 713 60.47 -13.10 6.98
C SER A 713 59.13 -12.64 6.42
N GLY A 714 59.06 -11.35 6.05
CA GLY A 714 57.87 -10.75 5.45
C GLY A 714 56.68 -10.65 6.42
N THR A 715 55.46 -10.78 5.87
CA THR A 715 54.19 -10.62 6.60
C THR A 715 53.98 -11.61 7.74
N ALA A 716 54.75 -12.71 7.76
CA ALA A 716 54.71 -13.69 8.85
C ALA A 716 55.22 -13.12 10.18
N ASN A 717 56.06 -12.08 10.13
CA ASN A 717 56.70 -11.41 11.27
C ASN A 717 56.29 -9.94 11.40
N GLN A 718 55.13 -9.55 10.86
CA GLN A 718 54.64 -8.18 10.96
C GLN A 718 53.65 -7.98 12.10
N LEU A 719 53.76 -6.84 12.76
CA LEU A 719 52.82 -6.28 13.71
C LEU A 719 52.13 -5.09 13.07
N THR A 720 50.80 -5.12 13.00
CA THR A 720 49.97 -4.01 12.54
C THR A 720 49.11 -3.53 13.70
N VAL A 721 49.15 -2.23 13.98
CA VAL A 721 48.37 -1.60 15.04
C VAL A 721 47.55 -0.48 14.42
N THR A 722 46.24 -0.49 14.67
CA THR A 722 45.35 0.63 14.35
C THR A 722 44.90 1.27 15.65
N ALA A 723 45.20 2.56 15.83
CA ALA A 723 44.72 3.36 16.95
C ALA A 723 43.55 4.23 16.50
N SER A 724 42.48 4.27 17.31
CA SER A 724 41.33 5.15 17.10
C SER A 724 41.04 5.99 18.35
N THR A 725 40.66 7.25 18.11
CA THR A 725 40.16 8.21 19.10
C THR A 725 39.13 9.14 18.44
N VAL A 726 38.55 10.07 19.19
CA VAL A 726 37.40 10.88 18.72
C VAL A 726 37.77 11.59 17.41
N GLY A 727 37.16 11.14 16.30
CA GLY A 727 37.33 11.73 14.97
C GLY A 727 38.71 11.54 14.33
N ARG A 728 39.63 10.78 14.96
CA ARG A 728 41.00 10.56 14.44
C ARG A 728 41.41 9.10 14.55
N HIS A 729 42.18 8.65 13.58
CA HIS A 729 42.76 7.31 13.61
C HIS A 729 44.11 7.29 12.90
N ASP A 730 44.89 6.26 13.19
CA ASP A 730 46.19 6.02 12.58
C ASP A 730 46.51 4.53 12.59
N THR A 731 47.19 4.06 11.54
CA THR A 731 47.57 2.66 11.39
C THR A 731 49.05 2.58 11.06
N ASP A 732 49.81 1.95 11.94
CA ASP A 732 51.25 1.74 11.77
C ASP A 732 51.55 0.23 11.68
N THR A 733 52.56 -0.14 10.90
CA THR A 733 52.98 -1.52 10.68
C THR A 733 54.49 -1.65 10.73
N ILE A 734 54.99 -2.54 11.59
CA ILE A 734 56.42 -2.77 11.78
C ILE A 734 56.77 -4.26 11.69
N PRO A 735 57.89 -4.64 11.03
CA PRO A 735 58.42 -5.99 11.14
C PRO A 735 59.11 -6.20 12.50
N ILE A 736 58.83 -7.33 13.14
CA ILE A 736 59.58 -7.82 14.29
C ILE A 736 60.66 -8.78 13.79
N PRO A 737 61.96 -8.51 14.04
CA PRO A 737 63.03 -9.40 13.59
C PRO A 737 62.90 -10.79 14.26
N PRO A 738 63.27 -11.87 13.58
CA PRO A 738 63.28 -13.20 14.19
C PRO A 738 64.34 -13.27 15.29
N SER A 739 64.07 -14.07 16.33
CA SER A 739 65.08 -14.39 17.34
C SER A 739 66.28 -15.06 16.67
N SER A 740 67.45 -14.45 16.75
CA SER A 740 68.69 -15.08 16.29
C SER A 740 69.09 -16.13 17.32
N SER A 741 69.07 -17.41 16.94
CA SER A 741 69.57 -18.52 17.79
C SER A 741 71.09 -18.46 18.04
N HIS A 742 71.77 -17.44 17.51
CA HIS A 742 73.18 -17.17 17.70
C HIS A 742 73.37 -15.76 18.26
N ARG A 743 73.25 -15.62 19.58
CA ARG A 743 74.03 -14.62 20.31
C ARG A 743 74.37 -15.12 21.70
#